data_AF-A0A3M6YMJ4-F1
#
_entry.id   AF-A0A3M6YMJ4-F1
#
_cell.length_a   1.000
_cell.length_b   1.000
_cell.length_c   1.000
_cell.angle_alpha   90.00
_cell.angle_beta   90.00
_cell.angle_gamma   90.00
#
_symmetry.space_group_name_H-M   'P 1'
#
loop_
_entity.id
_entity.type
_entity.pdbx_description
1 polymer ?
#
loop_
_entity_poly.entity_id
_entity_poly.type
_entity_poly.pdbx_seq_one_letter_code
_entity_poly.pdbx_strand_id
1 'polypeptide(L)'
;MFSAVLIAALGACCFVHAHPPGWKDDSKWNRWGPDGNHNGVTGHKGVDSDLTIITHDDLYGAAMVLSTPMTAWQAADACSQLGERLWHPSQSSGDFLRYLSYESQDGPYWISGHEGPVCKTTTARGIQRVAHCNEHLPVLCTQSAPLSNLTYADNSTTWRTTISTGEQSFTGFRDRFSFRFEGIRYAPEPEAFTYSSLYNGSGHHDALNFGSQCVQAGNLGSTDCLFLNVWTPYLPTSGQASPEKLKPVMFWIHGGGFTGGTGSDPTFDGGSLVARGDVVVVTINYRLGTLGFLALEDGVTNGNFGLADQITALDWVHEHIKAFGGDPNRITIFGQSAGGASVRALLASPKAIGKFAAAIPQSSLAGSGYAHPYSDYYTIPEEVAVAADPILAATGCSNATSAVDCLRGVNPYALANLTTSARFLVQDGTYLVGEELQVTGKGPAAHVPVMMGFMRDDGAAFISYPAANATLSSSLASNGFTNLSMVDTFPTPDGMNQTLNIFNTTSLVATDSFFRCLDEATAYSAALYNVLEPIYFYEFNRSYQLSTYNPNAPVCTPPIEPGYPYGNPDAEYFKCHSGELYYAFGTIVFNGLPIRDDYDIPMSQFTVDTWSSFARTYDPNPDSLYLEARGFTNTTAEIARSGSRWAPVDENHLTLRLMEYPSTQAPFDIYASQEQCRALGFGIDYYERS
;
A
#
# COMPACT_ATOMS: atom_id res chain seq x y z
N MET A 1 -36.15 5.86 2.22
CA MET A 1 -36.24 7.21 2.82
C MET A 1 -35.18 7.29 3.90
N PHE A 2 -33.97 7.68 3.52
CA PHE A 2 -32.85 7.92 4.43
C PHE A 2 -32.64 9.43 4.50
N SER A 3 -32.88 10.03 5.66
CA SER A 3 -32.54 11.42 5.94
C SER A 3 -31.55 11.46 7.09
N ALA A 4 -30.36 11.97 6.75
CA ALA A 4 -29.64 13.03 7.45
C ALA A 4 -29.58 12.99 8.98
N VAL A 5 -28.39 12.67 9.51
CA VAL A 5 -27.80 13.36 10.68
C VAL A 5 -26.28 13.37 10.52
N LEU A 6 -25.70 14.50 10.06
CA LEU A 6 -24.35 14.92 10.48
C LEU A 6 -24.08 16.37 10.03
N ILE A 7 -24.21 17.34 10.94
CA ILE A 7 -23.57 18.67 10.84
C ILE A 7 -23.18 19.15 12.25
N ALA A 8 -22.00 19.77 12.29
CA ALA A 8 -21.36 20.58 13.33
C ALA A 8 -20.32 19.81 14.17
N ALA A 9 -19.05 20.23 14.28
CA ALA A 9 -18.48 21.55 14.05
C ALA A 9 -16.96 21.46 13.78
N LEU A 10 -16.44 22.27 12.86
CA LEU A 10 -15.11 22.88 12.96
C LEU A 10 -15.13 24.15 12.10
N GLY A 11 -15.23 25.30 12.77
CA GLY A 11 -15.23 26.62 12.15
C GLY A 11 -13.93 27.35 12.42
N ALA A 12 -13.32 27.79 11.32
CA ALA A 12 -12.56 29.03 11.13
C ALA A 12 -11.22 29.23 11.86
N CYS A 13 -10.14 29.35 11.07
CA CYS A 13 -9.55 30.66 10.75
C CYS A 13 -8.58 30.55 9.57
N CYS A 14 -8.96 31.12 8.41
CA CYS A 14 -8.04 31.52 7.34
C CYS A 14 -8.26 33.02 7.10
N PHE A 15 -7.22 33.83 7.34
CA PHE A 15 -7.22 35.23 6.96
C PHE A 15 -6.57 35.38 5.58
N VAL A 16 -7.38 35.84 4.63
CA VAL A 16 -7.00 36.28 3.29
C VAL A 16 -6.24 37.60 3.40
N HIS A 17 -5.07 37.71 2.76
CA HIS A 17 -4.47 39.00 2.42
C HIS A 17 -4.45 39.16 0.90
N ALA A 18 -5.27 40.10 0.43
CA ALA A 18 -5.28 40.59 -0.93
C ALA A 18 -4.13 41.60 -1.14
N HIS A 19 -3.44 41.51 -2.27
CA HIS A 19 -2.59 42.58 -2.79
C HIS A 19 -3.06 43.06 -4.17
N PRO A 20 -3.02 44.38 -4.45
CA PRO A 20 -3.62 45.00 -5.64
C PRO A 20 -2.67 44.99 -6.86
N PRO A 21 -3.18 45.31 -8.08
CA PRO A 21 -2.46 45.11 -9.33
C PRO A 21 -1.69 46.35 -9.83
N GLY A 22 -0.62 46.08 -10.59
CA GLY A 22 -0.10 46.97 -11.64
C GLY A 22 1.36 47.39 -11.45
N TRP A 23 2.22 47.04 -12.41
CA TRP A 23 2.86 47.98 -13.36
C TRP A 23 3.74 47.19 -14.35
N LYS A 24 3.61 47.53 -15.63
CA LYS A 24 4.47 47.07 -16.74
C LYS A 24 5.76 47.90 -16.73
N ASP A 25 6.89 47.27 -17.02
CA ASP A 25 7.92 47.94 -17.84
C ASP A 25 8.76 46.94 -18.64
N ASP A 26 8.95 47.30 -19.92
CA ASP A 26 9.75 46.62 -20.92
C ASP A 26 11.19 47.16 -20.83
N SER A 27 12.21 46.29 -20.81
CA SER A 27 13.47 46.63 -21.50
C SER A 27 14.36 45.41 -21.79
N LYS A 28 14.64 45.26 -23.08
CA LYS A 28 15.64 44.37 -23.68
C LYS A 28 17.06 44.82 -23.33
N TRP A 29 17.94 43.88 -23.00
CA TRP A 29 19.38 43.99 -23.28
C TRP A 29 19.98 42.64 -23.66
N ASN A 30 20.44 42.56 -24.91
CA ASN A 30 21.32 41.51 -25.45
C ASN A 30 22.76 41.73 -24.95
N ARG A 31 23.51 40.64 -24.69
CA ARG A 31 24.94 40.51 -25.07
C ARG A 31 25.43 39.04 -24.99
N TRP A 32 26.10 38.66 -26.08
CA TRP A 32 26.85 37.44 -26.42
C TRP A 32 28.08 37.26 -25.47
N GLY A 33 28.47 36.10 -24.92
CA GLY A 33 29.02 34.82 -25.42
C GLY A 33 30.24 34.43 -24.51
N PRO A 34 30.98 33.29 -24.59
CA PRO A 34 30.86 32.10 -25.48
C PRO A 34 30.91 30.70 -24.76
N ASP A 35 30.45 29.69 -25.49
CA ASP A 35 30.82 28.26 -25.57
C ASP A 35 31.53 27.50 -24.42
N GLY A 36 30.93 26.35 -24.06
CA GLY A 36 31.65 25.07 -24.06
C GLY A 36 31.82 24.32 -22.74
N ASN A 37 30.78 23.62 -22.26
CA ASN A 37 30.93 22.23 -21.81
C ASN A 37 29.57 21.53 -21.65
N HIS A 38 29.24 20.65 -22.60
CA HIS A 38 28.19 19.64 -22.42
C HIS A 38 28.80 18.42 -21.72
N ASN A 39 28.28 18.13 -20.52
CA ASN A 39 28.15 16.83 -19.83
C ASN A 39 28.18 17.06 -18.31
N GLY A 40 27.17 17.74 -17.80
CA GLY A 40 26.89 17.79 -16.37
C GLY A 40 26.03 16.60 -15.99
N VAL A 41 26.63 15.41 -15.88
CA VAL A 41 25.99 14.30 -15.15
C VAL A 41 26.13 14.65 -13.68
N THR A 42 25.15 15.35 -13.12
CA THR A 42 25.14 15.66 -11.69
C THR A 42 24.63 14.44 -10.94
N GLY A 43 25.53 13.73 -10.26
CA GLY A 43 25.16 12.71 -9.27
C GLY A 43 24.37 13.30 -8.09
N HIS A 44 23.96 12.45 -7.15
CA HIS A 44 23.17 12.82 -5.97
C HIS A 44 23.86 13.95 -5.17
N LYS A 45 23.41 15.20 -5.36
CA LYS A 45 24.09 16.41 -4.83
C LYS A 45 25.59 16.51 -5.18
N GLY A 46 26.01 15.98 -6.32
CA GLY A 46 27.42 15.96 -6.73
C GLY A 46 28.22 14.72 -6.29
N VAL A 47 27.59 13.78 -5.56
CA VAL A 47 28.19 12.50 -5.21
C VAL A 47 27.93 11.46 -6.30
N ASP A 48 28.99 10.97 -6.94
CA ASP A 48 28.97 9.94 -7.98
C ASP A 48 29.10 8.53 -7.36
N SER A 49 28.12 8.16 -6.55
CA SER A 49 28.05 6.85 -5.88
C SER A 49 26.64 6.42 -5.63
N ASP A 50 26.42 5.10 -5.62
CA ASP A 50 25.18 4.54 -5.11
C ASP A 50 25.09 4.89 -3.63
N LEU A 51 23.88 5.23 -3.17
CA LEU A 51 23.59 5.57 -1.80
C LEU A 51 22.66 4.51 -1.21
N THR A 52 23.07 3.89 -0.11
CA THR A 52 22.21 2.97 0.65
C THR A 52 22.05 3.48 2.07
N ILE A 53 20.81 3.61 2.54
CA ILE A 53 20.52 3.82 3.96
C ILE A 53 20.40 2.45 4.62
N ILE A 54 21.20 2.22 5.65
CA ILE A 54 21.11 1.03 6.50
C ILE A 54 20.66 1.44 7.90
N THR A 55 19.63 0.77 8.41
CA THR A 55 18.98 1.05 9.70
C THR A 55 19.03 -0.15 10.63
N HIS A 56 19.09 0.12 11.93
CA HIS A 56 18.92 -0.87 12.98
C HIS A 56 17.52 -0.83 13.60
N ASP A 57 17.13 -1.95 14.22
CA ASP A 57 15.79 -2.29 14.75
C ASP A 57 15.22 -1.29 15.77
N ASP A 58 16.06 -0.46 16.40
CA ASP A 58 15.73 0.30 17.61
C ASP A 58 15.73 1.83 17.42
N LEU A 59 15.85 2.33 16.18
CA LEU A 59 15.96 3.76 15.86
C LEU A 59 17.27 4.43 16.34
N TYR A 60 18.18 3.70 17.01
CA TYR A 60 19.40 4.30 17.60
C TYR A 60 20.62 4.21 16.66
N GLY A 61 20.55 3.45 15.57
CA GLY A 61 21.63 3.31 14.59
C GLY A 61 21.14 3.43 13.14
N ALA A 62 21.67 4.42 12.41
CA ALA A 62 21.57 4.47 10.96
C ALA A 62 22.90 4.96 10.37
N ALA A 63 23.25 4.43 9.21
CA ALA A 63 24.38 4.91 8.43
C ALA A 63 24.03 4.97 6.96
N MET A 64 24.83 5.71 6.21
CA MET A 64 24.74 5.76 4.76
C MET A 64 25.99 5.13 4.16
N VAL A 65 25.79 4.19 3.25
CA VAL A 65 26.87 3.53 2.51
C VAL A 65 26.98 4.15 1.14
N LEU A 66 28.20 4.57 0.78
CA LEU A 66 28.56 4.95 -0.57
C LEU A 66 29.40 3.81 -1.16
N SER A 67 28.87 3.15 -2.19
CA SER A 67 29.50 1.94 -2.73
C SER A 67 30.66 2.21 -3.71
N THR A 68 30.76 3.41 -4.30
CA THR A 68 31.87 3.76 -5.20
C THR A 68 33.16 3.88 -4.39
N PRO A 69 34.21 3.08 -4.71
CA PRO A 69 35.47 3.18 -4.00
C PRO A 69 36.16 4.52 -4.24
N MET A 70 36.58 5.20 -3.17
CA MET A 70 37.23 6.51 -3.24
C MET A 70 38.34 6.62 -2.18
N THR A 71 39.22 7.61 -2.32
CA THR A 71 40.23 7.91 -1.28
C THR A 71 39.60 8.41 0.01
N ALA A 72 40.29 8.31 1.14
CA ALA A 72 39.76 8.74 2.43
C ALA A 72 39.36 10.24 2.46
N TRP A 73 40.05 11.09 1.71
CA TRP A 73 39.74 12.52 1.62
C TRP A 73 38.52 12.79 0.73
N GLN A 74 38.40 12.09 -0.40
CA GLN A 74 37.20 12.11 -1.22
C GLN A 74 35.99 11.58 -0.45
N ALA A 75 36.18 10.55 0.38
CA ALA A 75 35.16 9.99 1.26
C ALA A 75 34.62 11.01 2.26
N ALA A 76 35.52 11.76 2.92
CA ALA A 76 35.11 12.82 3.83
C ALA A 76 34.34 13.95 3.12
N ASP A 77 34.79 14.35 1.93
CA ASP A 77 34.12 15.36 1.11
C ASP A 77 32.74 14.88 0.63
N ALA A 78 32.63 13.65 0.13
CA ALA A 78 31.38 13.05 -0.31
C ALA A 78 30.34 12.97 0.83
N CYS A 79 30.73 12.53 2.03
CA CYS A 79 29.84 12.60 3.20
C CYS A 79 29.42 14.05 3.47
N SER A 80 30.35 15.02 3.41
CA SER A 80 30.04 16.43 3.67
C SER A 80 29.06 17.02 2.64
N GLN A 81 29.15 16.65 1.37
CA GLN A 81 28.20 17.08 0.32
C GLN A 81 26.77 16.59 0.60
N LEU A 82 26.67 15.41 1.21
CA LEU A 82 25.40 14.85 1.67
C LEU A 82 24.88 15.52 2.94
N GLY A 83 25.65 16.39 3.61
CA GLY A 83 25.31 16.94 4.94
C GLY A 83 25.67 16.00 6.09
N GLU A 84 26.57 15.05 5.84
CA GLU A 84 26.99 14.02 6.77
C GLU A 84 28.50 14.11 7.05
N ARG A 85 28.99 13.22 7.91
CA ARG A 85 30.43 13.03 8.18
C ARG A 85 30.78 11.56 8.07
N LEU A 86 32.07 11.23 7.98
CA LEU A 86 32.51 9.85 8.12
C LEU A 86 32.00 9.27 9.45
N TRP A 87 31.44 8.07 9.39
CA TRP A 87 30.91 7.37 10.56
C TRP A 87 32.03 7.09 11.57
N HIS A 88 31.71 7.13 12.86
CA HIS A 88 32.66 6.82 13.91
C HIS A 88 32.11 5.70 14.81
N PRO A 89 32.92 4.68 15.15
CA PRO A 89 32.50 3.53 15.96
C PRO A 89 31.92 3.85 17.34
N SER A 90 32.24 5.00 17.92
CA SER A 90 31.67 5.40 19.22
C SER A 90 30.24 5.95 19.14
N GLN A 91 29.68 6.12 17.93
CA GLN A 91 28.36 6.72 17.73
C GLN A 91 27.21 5.70 17.80
N SER A 92 27.50 4.41 17.62
CA SER A 92 26.53 3.31 17.61
C SER A 92 27.28 1.98 17.77
N SER A 93 26.62 0.91 18.26
CA SER A 93 27.27 -0.40 18.48
C SER A 93 27.90 -1.00 17.21
N GLY A 94 27.47 -0.56 16.02
CA GLY A 94 27.93 -1.07 14.74
C GLY A 94 27.33 -2.43 14.37
N ASP A 95 26.43 -2.99 15.19
CA ASP A 95 25.82 -4.30 14.93
C ASP A 95 24.99 -4.32 13.64
N PHE A 96 24.39 -3.19 13.26
CA PHE A 96 23.64 -3.04 12.01
C PHE A 96 24.52 -3.17 10.75
N LEU A 97 25.84 -3.08 10.87
CA LEU A 97 26.75 -3.31 9.75
C LEU A 97 26.77 -4.77 9.31
N ARG A 98 26.33 -5.71 10.16
CA ARG A 98 26.22 -7.14 9.80
C ARG A 98 25.30 -7.37 8.61
N TYR A 99 24.33 -6.50 8.39
CA TYR A 99 23.49 -6.52 7.20
C TYR A 99 24.30 -6.38 5.91
N LEU A 100 25.39 -5.59 5.92
CA LEU A 100 26.29 -5.52 4.77
C LEU A 100 26.97 -6.87 4.49
N SER A 101 27.27 -7.66 5.51
CA SER A 101 27.81 -9.02 5.34
C SER A 101 26.77 -9.96 4.71
N TYR A 102 25.49 -9.84 5.11
CA TYR A 102 24.38 -10.60 4.51
C TYR A 102 24.24 -10.29 3.01
N GLU A 103 24.35 -9.02 2.63
CA GLU A 103 24.36 -8.58 1.23
C GLU A 103 25.70 -8.84 0.51
N SER A 104 26.61 -9.63 1.10
CA SER A 104 27.94 -9.94 0.54
C SER A 104 28.87 -8.73 0.33
N GLN A 105 28.75 -7.71 1.18
CA GLN A 105 29.53 -6.47 1.17
C GLN A 105 30.35 -6.31 2.46
N ASP A 106 31.34 -7.19 2.68
CA ASP A 106 32.10 -7.25 3.95
C ASP A 106 33.06 -6.06 4.21
N GLY A 107 33.35 -5.24 3.20
CA GLY A 107 34.28 -4.11 3.25
C GLY A 107 35.72 -4.46 2.81
N PRO A 108 36.73 -3.67 3.17
CA PRO A 108 36.72 -2.61 4.20
C PRO A 108 36.06 -1.29 3.73
N TYR A 109 35.52 -0.53 4.69
CA TYR A 109 34.89 0.79 4.49
C TYR A 109 35.70 1.90 5.17
N TRP A 110 35.78 3.08 4.56
CA TRP A 110 36.31 4.28 5.21
C TRP A 110 35.43 4.73 6.37
N ILE A 111 36.07 5.06 7.49
CA ILE A 111 35.44 5.62 8.70
C ILE A 111 36.29 6.79 9.23
N SER A 112 35.76 7.52 10.21
CA SER A 112 36.43 8.68 10.79
C SER A 112 37.71 8.32 11.56
N GLY A 113 38.80 9.01 11.24
CA GLY A 113 40.07 8.99 11.96
C GLY A 113 41.28 8.71 11.06
N HIS A 114 42.39 9.42 11.30
CA HIS A 114 43.65 9.23 10.58
C HIS A 114 44.86 9.55 11.48
N GLU A 115 46.01 9.00 11.14
CA GLU A 115 47.30 9.29 11.77
C GLU A 115 48.39 9.32 10.68
N GLY A 116 48.86 10.52 10.32
CA GLY A 116 49.76 10.69 9.18
C GLY A 116 49.11 10.23 7.85
N PRO A 117 49.77 9.39 7.04
CA PRO A 117 49.24 8.90 5.75
C PRO A 117 48.31 7.69 5.88
N VAL A 118 47.95 7.31 7.11
CA VAL A 118 47.18 6.12 7.42
C VAL A 118 45.80 6.52 7.93
N CYS A 119 44.75 5.96 7.34
CA CYS A 119 43.35 6.27 7.63
C CYS A 119 42.64 5.03 8.20
N LYS A 120 41.62 5.26 9.05
CA LYS A 120 40.86 4.18 9.70
C LYS A 120 39.83 3.56 8.77
N THR A 121 39.67 2.25 8.86
CA THR A 121 38.65 1.48 8.16
C THR A 121 37.88 0.57 9.10
N THR A 122 36.69 0.11 8.69
CA THR A 122 35.94 -0.95 9.37
C THR A 122 35.48 -2.01 8.38
N THR A 123 35.31 -3.23 8.84
CA THR A 123 34.53 -4.25 8.10
C THR A 123 33.06 -4.21 8.49
N ALA A 124 32.22 -4.94 7.76
CA ALA A 124 30.81 -5.19 8.11
C ALA A 124 30.63 -5.87 9.49
N ARG A 125 31.69 -6.49 10.02
CA ARG A 125 31.73 -7.12 11.35
C ARG A 125 32.24 -6.18 12.45
N GLY A 126 32.35 -4.88 12.15
CA GLY A 126 32.86 -3.86 13.09
C GLY A 126 34.36 -3.97 13.40
N ILE A 127 35.12 -4.75 12.63
CA ILE A 127 36.57 -4.90 12.87
C ILE A 127 37.29 -3.67 12.32
N GLN A 128 37.85 -2.87 13.22
CA GLN A 128 38.61 -1.69 12.85
C GLN A 128 40.02 -2.07 12.38
N ARG A 129 40.41 -1.49 11.25
CA ARG A 129 41.73 -1.63 10.65
C ARG A 129 42.22 -0.25 10.21
N VAL A 130 43.40 -0.25 9.61
CA VAL A 130 43.95 0.93 8.97
C VAL A 130 44.40 0.59 7.56
N ALA A 131 44.31 1.57 6.67
CA ALA A 131 44.73 1.48 5.27
C ALA A 131 45.43 2.79 4.88
N HIS A 132 46.23 2.77 3.81
CA HIS A 132 46.84 4.00 3.33
C HIS A 132 45.74 4.93 2.80
N CYS A 133 45.73 6.22 3.15
CA CYS A 133 44.63 7.14 2.84
C CYS A 133 44.33 7.31 1.34
N ASN A 134 45.25 6.90 0.46
CA ASN A 134 45.11 6.91 -1.00
C ASN A 134 44.52 5.62 -1.59
N GLU A 135 44.25 4.60 -0.77
CA GLU A 135 43.49 3.42 -1.22
C GLU A 135 42.06 3.83 -1.59
N HIS A 136 41.43 3.10 -2.51
CA HIS A 136 40.07 3.36 -2.94
C HIS A 136 39.17 2.31 -2.32
N LEU A 137 38.34 2.74 -1.36
CA LEU A 137 37.43 1.88 -0.61
C LEU A 137 36.03 2.50 -0.56
N PRO A 138 34.97 1.68 -0.41
CA PRO A 138 33.62 2.20 -0.13
C PRO A 138 33.60 2.98 1.18
N VAL A 139 32.57 3.77 1.40
CA VAL A 139 32.50 4.73 2.52
C VAL A 139 31.31 4.47 3.40
N LEU A 140 31.53 4.61 4.71
CA LEU A 140 30.46 4.67 5.70
C LEU A 140 30.32 6.10 6.22
N CYS A 141 29.24 6.78 5.86
CA CYS A 141 28.87 8.07 6.40
C CYS A 141 27.89 7.91 7.56
N THR A 142 27.79 8.94 8.40
CA THR A 142 26.63 9.09 9.28
C THR A 142 25.35 9.20 8.44
N GLN A 143 24.22 8.86 9.03
CA GLN A 143 22.91 9.24 8.53
C GLN A 143 22.26 10.04 9.65
N SER A 144 22.20 11.35 9.51
CA SER A 144 21.76 12.30 10.54
C SER A 144 20.50 13.08 10.16
N ALA A 145 19.90 12.77 9.00
CA ALA A 145 18.63 13.36 8.59
C ALA A 145 17.54 13.20 9.68
N PRO A 146 16.71 14.23 9.94
CA PRO A 146 15.60 14.15 10.89
C PRO A 146 14.60 13.05 10.51
N LEU A 147 13.90 12.51 11.51
CA LEU A 147 12.76 11.63 11.27
C LEU A 147 11.57 12.43 10.75
N SER A 148 10.94 11.94 9.69
CA SER A 148 9.61 12.39 9.30
C SER A 148 8.58 11.90 10.33
N ASN A 149 7.51 12.68 10.51
CA ASN A 149 6.34 12.29 11.27
C ASN A 149 5.07 12.79 10.55
N LEU A 150 3.91 12.48 11.12
CA LEU A 150 2.60 12.83 10.57
C LEU A 150 2.45 14.30 10.10
N THR A 151 3.13 15.24 10.76
CA THR A 151 2.96 16.69 10.50
C THR A 151 4.23 17.40 10.06
N TYR A 152 5.36 16.68 9.96
CA TYR A 152 6.66 17.28 9.70
C TYR A 152 7.58 16.37 8.90
N ALA A 153 8.18 16.92 7.84
CA ALA A 153 9.30 16.36 7.12
C ALA A 153 10.31 17.48 6.81
N ASP A 154 11.60 17.23 7.03
CA ASP A 154 12.66 18.21 6.74
C ASP A 154 13.06 18.11 5.25
N ASN A 155 12.39 18.88 4.40
CA ASN A 155 12.70 19.00 2.98
C ASN A 155 13.72 20.12 2.68
N SER A 156 14.52 20.56 3.66
CA SER A 156 15.56 21.56 3.42
C SER A 156 16.60 21.06 2.41
N THR A 157 17.30 22.00 1.76
CA THR A 157 18.30 21.68 0.73
C THR A 157 19.40 20.74 1.23
N THR A 158 19.63 20.62 2.54
CA THR A 158 20.59 19.68 3.14
C THR A 158 20.20 18.22 2.91
N TRP A 159 18.91 17.88 2.88
CA TRP A 159 18.45 16.50 2.78
C TRP A 159 17.90 16.13 1.41
N ARG A 160 17.85 17.10 0.48
CA ARG A 160 17.39 16.85 -0.90
C ARG A 160 18.34 15.94 -1.66
N THR A 161 17.80 15.13 -2.57
CA THR A 161 18.59 14.37 -3.55
C THR A 161 17.88 14.40 -4.89
N THR A 162 18.63 14.38 -5.98
CA THR A 162 18.08 14.43 -7.34
C THR A 162 18.47 13.17 -8.09
N ILE A 163 17.49 12.51 -8.70
CA ILE A 163 17.68 11.33 -9.54
C ILE A 163 17.22 11.67 -10.96
N SER A 164 17.70 10.92 -11.96
CA SER A 164 17.31 11.10 -13.36
C SER A 164 16.88 9.78 -13.98
N THR A 165 15.84 9.83 -14.81
CA THR A 165 15.29 8.68 -15.54
C THR A 165 14.65 9.16 -16.84
N GLY A 166 15.04 8.57 -17.97
CA GLY A 166 14.67 9.09 -19.29
C GLY A 166 15.09 10.56 -19.46
N GLU A 167 14.15 11.39 -19.92
CA GLU A 167 14.32 12.85 -20.06
C GLU A 167 13.88 13.63 -18.82
N GLN A 168 13.61 12.94 -17.69
CA GLN A 168 13.09 13.51 -16.45
C GLN A 168 14.14 13.46 -15.34
N SER A 169 14.05 14.44 -14.44
CA SER A 169 14.80 14.46 -13.18
C SER A 169 13.87 14.81 -12.01
N PHE A 170 14.04 14.14 -10.89
CA PHE A 170 13.19 14.28 -9.71
C PHE A 170 14.04 14.66 -8.50
N THR A 171 13.71 15.78 -7.85
CA THR A 171 14.29 16.15 -6.55
C THR A 171 13.38 15.68 -5.43
N GLY A 172 13.81 14.66 -4.72
CA GLY A 172 13.21 14.20 -3.47
C GLY A 172 13.98 14.71 -2.26
N PHE A 173 13.67 14.18 -1.09
CA PHE A 173 14.43 14.38 0.14
C PHE A 173 14.68 13.05 0.84
N ARG A 174 15.48 13.04 1.90
CA ARG A 174 15.65 11.86 2.74
C ARG A 174 15.37 12.18 4.19
N ASP A 175 14.80 11.21 4.88
CA ASP A 175 14.75 11.20 6.34
C ASP A 175 15.73 10.14 6.87
N ARG A 176 15.60 9.82 8.16
CA ARG A 176 16.42 8.79 8.81
C ARG A 176 16.24 7.39 8.19
N PHE A 177 15.07 7.11 7.63
CA PHE A 177 14.64 5.78 7.19
C PHE A 177 14.79 5.55 5.70
N SER A 178 14.57 6.59 4.90
CA SER A 178 14.32 6.43 3.47
C SER A 178 14.62 7.69 2.68
N PHE A 179 14.87 7.50 1.39
CA PHE A 179 14.69 8.54 0.39
C PHE A 179 13.21 8.59 -0.02
N ARG A 180 12.67 9.79 -0.17
CA ARG A 180 11.26 10.09 -0.42
C ARG A 180 11.11 10.96 -1.66
N PHE A 181 10.24 10.54 -2.57
CA PHE A 181 9.84 11.28 -3.76
C PHE A 181 8.32 11.29 -3.82
N GLU A 182 7.73 12.42 -3.48
CA GLU A 182 6.29 12.57 -3.29
C GLU A 182 5.68 13.36 -4.46
N GLY A 183 4.47 12.99 -4.89
CA GLY A 183 3.73 13.73 -5.91
C GLY A 183 4.30 13.60 -7.32
N ILE A 184 4.87 12.44 -7.68
CA ILE A 184 5.36 12.18 -9.03
C ILE A 184 4.19 11.91 -9.97
N ARG A 185 4.12 12.65 -11.07
CA ARG A 185 3.07 12.45 -12.09
C ARG A 185 3.38 11.21 -12.93
N TYR A 186 2.45 10.25 -12.96
CA TYR A 186 2.58 9.05 -13.80
C TYR A 186 1.73 9.10 -15.07
N ALA A 187 0.74 10.00 -15.13
CA ALA A 187 -0.08 10.26 -16.31
C ALA A 187 -0.41 11.76 -16.43
N PRO A 188 -0.56 12.30 -17.66
CA PRO A 188 -1.19 13.61 -17.85
C PRO A 188 -2.59 13.62 -17.25
N GLU A 189 -3.12 14.80 -16.90
CA GLU A 189 -4.54 14.91 -16.54
C GLU A 189 -5.39 14.43 -17.72
N PRO A 190 -6.13 13.33 -17.58
CA PRO A 190 -6.95 12.81 -18.67
C PRO A 190 -8.17 13.68 -18.84
N GLU A 191 -8.67 13.80 -20.07
CA GLU A 191 -10.01 14.32 -20.28
C GLU A 191 -11.02 13.44 -19.52
N ALA A 192 -12.05 14.05 -18.93
CA ALA A 192 -13.04 13.30 -18.18
C ALA A 192 -13.65 12.17 -19.05
N PHE A 193 -13.76 10.99 -18.43
CA PHE A 193 -14.25 9.76 -19.06
C PHE A 193 -13.42 9.28 -20.26
N THR A 194 -12.09 9.45 -20.17
CA THR A 194 -11.13 8.86 -21.11
C THR A 194 -10.07 8.05 -20.38
N TYR A 195 -9.46 7.08 -21.06
CA TYR A 195 -8.36 6.30 -20.50
C TYR A 195 -7.10 7.15 -20.35
N SER A 196 -6.37 6.94 -19.26
CA SER A 196 -5.08 7.59 -19.03
C SER A 196 -4.02 7.07 -20.01
N SER A 197 -2.94 7.83 -20.15
CA SER A 197 -1.76 7.47 -20.92
C SER A 197 -0.52 7.74 -20.09
N LEU A 198 0.55 7.00 -20.38
CA LEU A 198 1.80 7.14 -19.66
C LEU A 198 2.37 8.56 -19.80
N TYR A 199 2.81 9.15 -18.70
CA TYR A 199 3.46 10.46 -18.71
C TYR A 199 4.85 10.40 -19.33
N ASN A 200 5.01 11.02 -20.50
CA ASN A 200 6.26 11.10 -21.26
C ASN A 200 6.87 12.51 -21.26
N GLY A 201 6.67 13.26 -20.17
CA GLY A 201 7.23 14.61 -20.03
C GLY A 201 8.76 14.62 -19.94
N SER A 202 9.33 15.83 -20.02
CA SER A 202 10.77 16.08 -19.88
C SER A 202 11.03 17.18 -18.87
N GLY A 203 12.21 17.18 -18.24
CA GLY A 203 12.68 18.29 -17.41
C GLY A 203 12.81 17.95 -15.93
N HIS A 204 12.71 18.99 -15.10
CA HIS A 204 12.94 18.89 -13.66
C HIS A 204 11.64 18.96 -12.87
N HIS A 205 11.48 18.07 -11.90
CA HIS A 205 10.30 17.95 -11.06
C HIS A 205 10.69 17.93 -9.58
N ASP A 206 10.11 18.83 -8.79
CA ASP A 206 10.23 18.81 -7.33
C ASP A 206 9.24 17.78 -6.76
N ALA A 207 9.76 16.65 -6.29
CA ALA A 207 9.01 15.57 -5.66
C ALA A 207 9.09 15.66 -4.13
N LEU A 208 8.82 16.86 -3.60
CA LEU A 208 9.02 17.22 -2.19
C LEU A 208 7.73 17.29 -1.36
N ASN A 209 6.58 17.18 -2.03
CA ASN A 209 5.27 17.20 -1.40
C ASN A 209 4.34 16.26 -2.17
N PHE A 210 3.40 15.67 -1.45
CA PHE A 210 2.34 14.88 -2.07
C PHE A 210 1.56 15.64 -3.15
N GLY A 211 1.23 14.92 -4.22
CA GLY A 211 0.31 15.39 -5.25
C GLY A 211 -1.12 15.48 -4.73
N SER A 212 -2.01 16.10 -5.52
CA SER A 212 -3.42 16.19 -5.14
C SER A 212 -4.08 14.81 -5.14
N GLN A 213 -4.89 14.53 -4.12
CA GLN A 213 -5.82 13.39 -4.13
C GLN A 213 -6.90 13.59 -5.20
N CYS A 214 -7.51 12.51 -5.66
CA CYS A 214 -8.59 12.57 -6.65
C CYS A 214 -9.89 13.13 -6.08
N VAL A 215 -10.72 13.70 -6.96
CA VAL A 215 -12.05 14.20 -6.62
C VAL A 215 -12.87 13.12 -5.93
N GLN A 216 -13.41 13.46 -4.76
CA GLN A 216 -14.28 12.61 -3.97
C GLN A 216 -15.31 13.45 -3.20
N ALA A 217 -16.27 12.79 -2.55
CA ALA A 217 -17.33 13.46 -1.81
C ALA A 217 -16.79 14.45 -0.76
N GLY A 218 -17.57 15.48 -0.45
CA GLY A 218 -17.15 16.56 0.46
C GLY A 218 -16.34 17.68 -0.22
N ASN A 219 -16.34 17.75 -1.55
CA ASN A 219 -15.59 18.72 -2.36
C ASN A 219 -14.07 18.65 -2.11
N LEU A 220 -13.57 17.42 -1.98
CA LEU A 220 -12.16 17.14 -1.74
C LEU A 220 -11.44 16.77 -3.04
N GLY A 221 -10.15 17.07 -3.12
CA GLY A 221 -9.28 16.65 -4.23
C GLY A 221 -9.36 17.50 -5.50
N SER A 222 -8.75 16.99 -6.56
CA SER A 222 -8.59 17.61 -7.87
C SER A 222 -8.84 16.59 -8.98
N THR A 223 -9.23 17.04 -10.18
CA THR A 223 -9.27 16.19 -11.39
C THR A 223 -7.85 15.89 -11.89
N ASP A 224 -6.93 16.83 -11.68
CA ASP A 224 -5.50 16.60 -11.82
C ASP A 224 -4.96 15.88 -10.58
N CYS A 225 -5.01 14.55 -10.58
CA CYS A 225 -4.69 13.73 -9.40
C CYS A 225 -3.86 12.47 -9.67
N LEU A 226 -3.44 12.20 -10.90
CA LEU A 226 -2.70 10.97 -11.27
C LEU A 226 -1.22 11.06 -10.87
N PHE A 227 -1.00 11.00 -9.56
CA PHE A 227 0.30 11.05 -8.91
C PHE A 227 0.60 9.77 -8.14
N LEU A 228 1.88 9.48 -7.97
CA LEU A 228 2.41 8.42 -7.13
C LEU A 228 3.53 8.94 -6.23
N ASN A 229 3.87 8.15 -5.22
CA ASN A 229 4.91 8.46 -4.25
C ASN A 229 5.85 7.26 -4.13
N VAL A 230 7.14 7.51 -3.94
CA VAL A 230 8.18 6.48 -3.85
C VAL A 230 9.00 6.67 -2.57
N TRP A 231 9.09 5.62 -1.77
CA TRP A 231 10.05 5.48 -0.67
C TRP A 231 11.06 4.40 -1.04
N THR A 232 12.35 4.65 -0.81
CA THR A 232 13.41 3.69 -1.16
C THR A 232 14.60 3.76 -0.18
N PRO A 233 15.26 2.62 0.12
CA PRO A 233 16.46 2.61 0.94
C PRO A 233 17.73 2.76 0.10
N TYR A 234 17.62 2.63 -1.23
CA TYR A 234 18.74 2.54 -2.16
C TYR A 234 18.53 3.45 -3.38
N LEU A 235 19.53 4.28 -3.68
CA LEU A 235 19.57 5.07 -4.91
C LEU A 235 20.81 4.70 -5.72
N PRO A 236 20.66 4.15 -6.93
CA PRO A 236 21.79 3.87 -7.80
C PRO A 236 22.41 5.15 -8.35
N THR A 237 23.68 5.08 -8.72
CA THR A 237 24.34 6.15 -9.48
C THR A 237 23.71 6.27 -10.86
N SER A 238 23.52 7.51 -11.33
CA SER A 238 22.86 7.82 -12.61
C SER A 238 23.43 6.98 -13.77
N GLY A 239 22.60 6.11 -14.35
CA GLY A 239 22.94 5.29 -15.50
C GLY A 239 23.57 3.91 -15.22
N GLN A 240 23.82 3.55 -13.96
CA GLN A 240 24.44 2.26 -13.59
C GLN A 240 23.78 1.63 -12.35
N ALA A 241 22.58 1.07 -12.51
CA ALA A 241 21.99 0.25 -11.45
C ALA A 241 22.30 -1.24 -11.71
N SER A 242 23.03 -1.85 -10.78
CA SER A 242 23.36 -3.27 -10.82
C SER A 242 22.14 -4.11 -10.42
N PRO A 243 21.68 -5.07 -11.23
CA PRO A 243 20.45 -5.83 -10.96
C PRO A 243 20.42 -6.48 -9.58
N GLU A 244 21.56 -6.97 -9.09
CA GLU A 244 21.67 -7.63 -7.77
C GLU A 244 21.48 -6.69 -6.58
N LYS A 245 21.62 -5.37 -6.77
CA LYS A 245 21.39 -4.37 -5.72
C LYS A 245 19.97 -3.80 -5.73
N LEU A 246 19.22 -3.99 -6.82
CA LEU A 246 17.85 -3.51 -6.91
C LEU A 246 16.98 -4.22 -5.88
N LYS A 247 16.04 -3.47 -5.30
CA LYS A 247 15.15 -3.97 -4.25
C LYS A 247 13.77 -4.31 -4.83
N PRO A 248 13.08 -5.34 -4.32
CA PRO A 248 11.70 -5.59 -4.73
C PRO A 248 10.81 -4.37 -4.51
N VAL A 249 9.79 -4.22 -5.34
CA VAL A 249 8.87 -3.10 -5.31
C VAL A 249 7.53 -3.56 -4.74
N MET A 250 7.07 -2.96 -3.66
CA MET A 250 5.72 -3.12 -3.14
C MET A 250 4.84 -1.98 -3.64
N PHE A 251 3.90 -2.29 -4.53
CA PHE A 251 3.02 -1.33 -5.21
C PHE A 251 1.63 -1.31 -4.57
N TRP A 252 1.35 -0.25 -3.81
CA TRP A 252 0.16 -0.09 -3.00
C TRP A 252 -1.00 0.55 -3.75
N ILE A 253 -2.16 -0.10 -3.69
CA ILE A 253 -3.44 0.37 -4.20
C ILE A 253 -4.39 0.58 -3.03
N HIS A 254 -4.73 1.84 -2.74
CA HIS A 254 -5.57 2.17 -1.59
C HIS A 254 -7.02 1.70 -1.78
N GLY A 255 -7.68 1.40 -0.66
CA GLY A 255 -9.12 1.10 -0.58
C GLY A 255 -10.01 2.35 -0.62
N GLY A 256 -11.21 2.25 -0.02
CA GLY A 256 -12.19 3.33 0.01
C GLY A 256 -13.41 3.12 -0.90
N GLY A 257 -13.78 1.87 -1.15
CA GLY A 257 -15.00 1.51 -1.88
C GLY A 257 -15.07 2.05 -3.32
N PHE A 258 -13.90 2.33 -3.91
CA PHE A 258 -13.73 3.03 -5.19
C PHE A 258 -14.25 4.47 -5.24
N THR A 259 -14.67 5.07 -4.12
CA THR A 259 -15.25 6.42 -4.08
C THR A 259 -14.45 7.42 -3.25
N GLY A 260 -13.52 6.94 -2.43
CA GLY A 260 -12.66 7.77 -1.59
C GLY A 260 -11.27 7.18 -1.39
N GLY A 261 -10.40 7.93 -0.72
CA GLY A 261 -9.03 7.54 -0.41
C GLY A 261 -7.96 8.32 -1.18
N THR A 262 -6.70 8.06 -0.85
CA THR A 262 -5.53 8.71 -1.46
C THR A 262 -4.27 7.90 -1.17
N GLY A 263 -3.34 7.80 -2.12
CA GLY A 263 -2.01 7.22 -1.93
C GLY A 263 -1.14 7.97 -0.91
N SER A 264 -1.57 9.15 -0.45
CA SER A 264 -0.87 9.98 0.53
C SER A 264 -1.39 9.82 1.98
N ASP A 265 -2.22 8.83 2.27
CA ASP A 265 -2.73 8.59 3.62
C ASP A 265 -1.57 8.16 4.55
N PRO A 266 -1.37 8.82 5.70
CA PRO A 266 -0.31 8.51 6.65
C PRO A 266 -0.46 7.13 7.32
N THR A 267 -1.65 6.51 7.25
CA THR A 267 -1.86 5.12 7.68
C THR A 267 -0.90 4.16 6.96
N PHE A 268 -0.58 4.45 5.71
CA PHE A 268 0.29 3.62 4.87
C PHE A 268 1.49 4.38 4.32
N ASP A 269 2.08 5.26 5.14
CA ASP A 269 3.41 5.82 4.87
C ASP A 269 4.44 4.68 4.72
N GLY A 270 5.20 4.70 3.63
CA GLY A 270 6.11 3.61 3.26
C GLY A 270 7.41 3.55 4.06
N GLY A 271 7.73 4.57 4.88
CA GLY A 271 9.05 4.72 5.51
C GLY A 271 9.46 3.53 6.39
N SER A 272 8.53 3.04 7.21
CA SER A 272 8.77 1.87 8.09
C SER A 272 8.98 0.58 7.30
N LEU A 273 8.13 0.34 6.28
CA LEU A 273 8.20 -0.85 5.43
C LEU A 273 9.50 -0.87 4.60
N VAL A 274 9.94 0.29 4.10
CA VAL A 274 11.24 0.44 3.43
C VAL A 274 12.41 0.19 4.38
N ALA A 275 12.45 0.89 5.51
CA ALA A 275 13.58 0.82 6.42
C ALA A 275 13.74 -0.59 6.99
N ARG A 276 12.65 -1.25 7.39
CA ARG A 276 12.69 -2.58 7.98
C ARG A 276 12.75 -3.69 6.92
N GLY A 277 11.95 -3.56 5.87
CA GLY A 277 11.74 -4.59 4.87
C GLY A 277 12.78 -4.62 3.73
N ASP A 278 13.62 -3.60 3.58
CA ASP A 278 14.58 -3.51 2.47
C ASP A 278 13.90 -3.69 1.10
N VAL A 279 12.82 -2.94 0.90
CA VAL A 279 11.98 -2.90 -0.31
C VAL A 279 11.84 -1.45 -0.77
N VAL A 280 11.41 -1.25 -2.02
CA VAL A 280 10.87 0.04 -2.49
C VAL A 280 9.36 0.01 -2.30
N VAL A 281 8.78 1.09 -1.77
CA VAL A 281 7.31 1.22 -1.67
C VAL A 281 6.85 2.29 -2.63
N VAL A 282 5.82 1.95 -3.42
CA VAL A 282 5.13 2.89 -4.31
C VAL A 282 3.68 2.97 -3.88
N THR A 283 3.15 4.17 -3.64
CA THR A 283 1.71 4.40 -3.42
C THR A 283 1.15 5.25 -4.55
N ILE A 284 -0.07 4.96 -4.99
CA ILE A 284 -0.68 5.66 -6.14
C ILE A 284 -2.02 6.30 -5.77
N ASN A 285 -2.35 7.39 -6.46
CA ASN A 285 -3.74 7.83 -6.63
C ASN A 285 -4.30 7.25 -7.93
N TYR A 286 -5.60 6.99 -7.99
CA TYR A 286 -6.33 6.61 -9.21
C TYR A 286 -7.72 7.27 -9.19
N ARG A 287 -8.35 7.51 -10.35
CA ARG A 287 -9.67 8.16 -10.37
C ARG A 287 -10.74 7.35 -9.65
N LEU A 288 -11.62 8.06 -8.94
CA LEU A 288 -12.63 7.51 -8.04
C LEU A 288 -14.04 7.85 -8.50
N GLY A 289 -15.01 7.07 -8.02
CA GLY A 289 -16.43 7.23 -8.24
C GLY A 289 -16.76 7.37 -9.72
N THR A 290 -17.77 8.18 -10.02
CA THR A 290 -18.27 8.35 -11.38
C THR A 290 -17.17 8.76 -12.36
N LEU A 291 -16.18 9.56 -11.93
CA LEU A 291 -15.07 9.98 -12.79
C LEU A 291 -14.09 8.86 -13.13
N GLY A 292 -14.03 7.81 -12.30
CA GLY A 292 -13.16 6.65 -12.51
C GLY A 292 -13.86 5.43 -13.11
N PHE A 293 -15.17 5.30 -12.99
CA PHE A 293 -15.83 4.00 -13.25
C PHE A 293 -17.12 4.08 -14.06
N LEU A 294 -17.56 5.25 -14.51
CA LEU A 294 -18.75 5.37 -15.35
C LEU A 294 -18.64 4.54 -16.64
N ALA A 295 -19.62 3.68 -16.89
CA ALA A 295 -19.83 3.06 -18.18
C ALA A 295 -21.11 3.58 -18.85
N LEU A 296 -21.14 3.57 -20.19
CA LEU A 296 -22.30 3.92 -21.02
C LEU A 296 -22.39 2.95 -22.20
N GLU A 297 -23.60 2.77 -22.73
CA GLU A 297 -23.84 2.01 -23.97
C GLU A 297 -23.61 2.87 -25.23
N ASP A 298 -22.52 3.66 -25.25
CA ASP A 298 -22.12 4.51 -26.39
C ASP A 298 -20.94 3.91 -27.20
N GLY A 299 -20.37 2.80 -26.74
CA GLY A 299 -19.27 2.07 -27.36
C GLY A 299 -17.87 2.68 -27.14
N VAL A 300 -17.76 3.79 -26.41
CA VAL A 300 -16.49 4.50 -26.14
C VAL A 300 -16.24 4.74 -24.66
N THR A 301 -17.28 4.95 -23.87
CA THR A 301 -17.24 5.18 -22.42
C THR A 301 -17.47 3.86 -21.70
N ASN A 302 -16.50 2.94 -21.77
CA ASN A 302 -16.70 1.55 -21.35
C ASN A 302 -16.34 1.28 -19.87
N GLY A 303 -16.26 2.30 -19.02
CA GLY A 303 -15.87 2.14 -17.61
C GLY A 303 -14.38 1.82 -17.41
N ASN A 304 -14.05 1.40 -16.17
CA ASN A 304 -12.71 0.98 -15.75
C ASN A 304 -11.58 2.01 -15.93
N PHE A 305 -11.88 3.32 -15.98
CA PHE A 305 -10.84 4.35 -16.09
C PHE A 305 -9.90 4.34 -14.88
N GLY A 306 -10.43 4.12 -13.66
CA GLY A 306 -9.64 3.98 -12.44
C GLY A 306 -8.73 2.74 -12.45
N LEU A 307 -9.20 1.61 -13.00
CA LEU A 307 -8.36 0.42 -13.19
C LEU A 307 -7.26 0.68 -14.24
N ALA A 308 -7.59 1.38 -15.32
CA ALA A 308 -6.62 1.79 -16.33
C ALA A 308 -5.55 2.75 -15.77
N ASP A 309 -5.93 3.65 -14.85
CA ASP A 309 -4.99 4.51 -14.14
C ASP A 309 -4.00 3.70 -13.31
N GLN A 310 -4.46 2.68 -12.59
CA GLN A 310 -3.59 1.78 -11.82
C GLN A 310 -2.60 1.03 -12.73
N ILE A 311 -3.06 0.57 -13.90
CA ILE A 311 -2.18 -0.09 -14.90
C ILE A 311 -1.18 0.89 -15.51
N THR A 312 -1.59 2.13 -15.77
CA THR A 312 -0.70 3.20 -16.27
C THR A 312 0.36 3.55 -15.23
N ALA A 313 0.00 3.58 -13.95
CA ALA A 313 0.97 3.75 -12.86
C ALA A 313 1.94 2.55 -12.76
N LEU A 314 1.48 1.32 -12.97
CA LEU A 314 2.36 0.15 -13.09
C LEU A 314 3.31 0.27 -14.28
N ASP A 315 2.84 0.76 -15.43
CA ASP A 315 3.69 1.02 -16.60
C ASP A 315 4.78 2.06 -16.29
N TRP A 316 4.43 3.12 -15.57
CA TRP A 316 5.40 4.11 -15.10
C TRP A 316 6.44 3.47 -14.17
N VAL A 317 6.01 2.63 -13.24
CA VAL A 317 6.91 1.90 -12.33
C VAL A 317 7.86 1.01 -13.14
N HIS A 318 7.36 0.26 -14.13
CA HIS A 318 8.21 -0.53 -15.03
C HIS A 318 9.28 0.30 -15.73
N GLU A 319 8.90 1.46 -16.28
CA GLU A 319 9.82 2.30 -17.03
C GLU A 319 10.86 3.00 -16.14
N HIS A 320 10.48 3.42 -14.93
CA HIS A 320 11.28 4.38 -14.16
C HIS A 320 11.83 3.87 -12.83
N ILE A 321 11.24 2.84 -12.21
CA ILE A 321 11.55 2.49 -10.80
C ILE A 321 13.00 2.06 -10.57
N LYS A 322 13.68 1.60 -11.63
CA LYS A 322 15.12 1.27 -11.59
C LYS A 322 15.98 2.46 -11.15
N ALA A 323 15.62 3.69 -11.51
CA ALA A 323 16.34 4.89 -11.08
C ALA A 323 16.12 5.22 -9.59
N PHE A 324 15.06 4.69 -9.00
CA PHE A 324 14.75 4.78 -7.57
C PHE A 324 15.24 3.54 -6.79
N GLY A 325 16.06 2.68 -7.42
CA GLY A 325 16.62 1.48 -6.81
C GLY A 325 15.67 0.28 -6.75
N GLY A 326 14.51 0.35 -7.38
CA GLY A 326 13.56 -0.76 -7.45
C GLY A 326 13.81 -1.70 -8.64
N ASP A 327 13.47 -2.97 -8.48
CA ASP A 327 13.52 -3.97 -9.53
C ASP A 327 12.17 -4.08 -10.25
N PRO A 328 12.06 -3.65 -11.53
CA PRO A 328 10.80 -3.71 -12.27
C PRO A 328 10.32 -5.16 -12.51
N ASN A 329 11.19 -6.16 -12.35
CA ASN A 329 10.81 -7.57 -12.50
C ASN A 329 10.35 -8.24 -11.19
N ARG A 330 10.43 -7.52 -10.06
CA ARG A 330 10.00 -8.01 -8.73
C ARG A 330 9.03 -7.03 -8.10
N ILE A 331 7.94 -6.75 -8.82
CA ILE A 331 6.84 -5.92 -8.33
C ILE A 331 5.79 -6.82 -7.67
N THR A 332 5.53 -6.58 -6.40
CA THR A 332 4.39 -7.15 -5.67
C THR A 332 3.29 -6.11 -5.59
N ILE A 333 2.15 -6.34 -6.24
CA ILE A 333 0.97 -5.49 -6.08
C ILE A 333 0.26 -5.84 -4.78
N PHE A 334 -0.17 -4.85 -4.01
CA PHE A 334 -0.94 -5.08 -2.80
C PHE A 334 -1.95 -3.96 -2.56
N GLY A 335 -3.05 -4.30 -1.91
CA GLY A 335 -4.13 -3.36 -1.68
C GLY A 335 -5.13 -3.91 -0.68
N GLN A 336 -5.89 -3.02 -0.05
CA GLN A 336 -6.87 -3.37 0.98
C GLN A 336 -8.28 -2.95 0.57
N SER A 337 -9.30 -3.74 0.92
CA SER A 337 -10.70 -3.44 0.59
C SER A 337 -10.93 -3.35 -0.93
N ALA A 338 -11.48 -2.25 -1.44
CA ALA A 338 -11.54 -1.96 -2.89
C ALA A 338 -10.16 -1.97 -3.59
N GLY A 339 -9.08 -1.69 -2.86
CA GLY A 339 -7.71 -1.88 -3.35
C GLY A 339 -7.34 -3.36 -3.46
N GLY A 340 -7.83 -4.21 -2.56
CA GLY A 340 -7.74 -5.67 -2.68
C GLY A 340 -8.55 -6.20 -3.86
N ALA A 341 -9.75 -5.67 -4.08
CA ALA A 341 -10.55 -5.97 -5.26
C ALA A 341 -9.88 -5.50 -6.56
N SER A 342 -9.15 -4.37 -6.53
CA SER A 342 -8.28 -3.95 -7.63
C SER A 342 -7.18 -4.97 -7.90
N VAL A 343 -6.50 -5.46 -6.87
CA VAL A 343 -5.50 -6.53 -7.00
C VAL A 343 -6.12 -7.78 -7.63
N ARG A 344 -7.32 -8.20 -7.19
CA ARG A 344 -8.06 -9.32 -7.83
C ARG A 344 -8.35 -9.05 -9.31
N ALA A 345 -8.78 -7.85 -9.66
CA ALA A 345 -9.03 -7.46 -11.05
C ALA A 345 -7.75 -7.43 -11.89
N LEU A 346 -6.63 -6.98 -11.34
CA LEU A 346 -5.33 -6.99 -12.01
C LEU A 346 -4.80 -8.42 -12.22
N LEU A 347 -5.08 -9.36 -11.31
CA LEU A 347 -4.82 -10.79 -11.53
C LEU A 347 -5.61 -11.33 -12.74
N ALA A 348 -6.84 -10.84 -12.97
CA ALA A 348 -7.69 -11.27 -14.09
C ALA A 348 -7.44 -10.50 -15.40
N SER A 349 -6.81 -9.32 -15.35
CA SER A 349 -6.75 -8.39 -16.47
C SER A 349 -5.67 -8.76 -17.50
N PRO A 350 -6.03 -9.00 -18.78
CA PRO A 350 -5.03 -9.20 -19.84
C PRO A 350 -4.06 -8.02 -20.04
N LYS A 351 -4.45 -6.82 -19.60
CA LYS A 351 -3.61 -5.61 -19.67
C LYS A 351 -2.60 -5.49 -18.54
N ALA A 352 -2.79 -6.23 -17.45
CA ALA A 352 -1.93 -6.21 -16.27
C ALA A 352 -1.06 -7.47 -16.12
N ILE A 353 -1.51 -8.62 -16.66
CA ILE A 353 -0.73 -9.87 -16.65
C ILE A 353 0.68 -9.64 -17.25
N GLY A 354 1.70 -10.05 -16.49
CA GLY A 354 3.11 -9.85 -16.85
C GLY A 354 3.73 -8.54 -16.34
N LYS A 355 2.95 -7.66 -15.69
CA LYS A 355 3.45 -6.40 -15.09
C LYS A 355 3.76 -6.49 -13.60
N PHE A 356 3.51 -7.63 -12.96
CA PHE A 356 3.84 -7.86 -11.57
C PHE A 356 4.23 -9.32 -11.37
N ALA A 357 4.95 -9.59 -10.30
CA ALA A 357 5.54 -10.88 -10.00
C ALA A 357 4.90 -11.56 -8.79
N ALA A 358 4.11 -10.85 -7.98
CA ALA A 358 3.32 -11.40 -6.87
C ALA A 358 2.16 -10.46 -6.50
N ALA A 359 1.20 -10.95 -5.72
CA ALA A 359 0.03 -10.17 -5.31
C ALA A 359 -0.37 -10.38 -3.83
N ILE A 360 -0.89 -9.32 -3.19
CA ILE A 360 -1.45 -9.38 -1.83
C ILE A 360 -2.80 -8.64 -1.77
N PRO A 361 -3.92 -9.32 -2.07
CA PRO A 361 -5.26 -8.77 -1.87
C PRO A 361 -5.68 -8.91 -0.39
N GLN A 362 -5.73 -7.79 0.33
CA GLN A 362 -6.09 -7.75 1.75
C GLN A 362 -7.57 -7.40 1.94
N SER A 363 -8.31 -8.22 2.69
CA SER A 363 -9.75 -8.06 2.92
C SER A 363 -10.50 -7.72 1.62
N SER A 364 -10.26 -8.52 0.59
CA SER A 364 -10.80 -8.27 -0.75
C SER A 364 -12.26 -8.70 -0.81
N LEU A 365 -13.18 -7.75 -0.98
CA LEU A 365 -14.62 -8.01 -1.05
C LEU A 365 -14.95 -9.03 -2.15
N ALA A 366 -15.56 -10.15 -1.78
CA ALA A 366 -15.96 -11.22 -2.70
C ALA A 366 -17.25 -11.91 -2.21
N GLY A 367 -18.11 -12.35 -3.13
CA GLY A 367 -19.26 -13.19 -2.80
C GLY A 367 -20.60 -12.55 -3.12
N SER A 368 -21.47 -12.37 -2.11
CA SER A 368 -22.85 -11.94 -2.32
C SER A 368 -23.15 -10.54 -1.75
N GLY A 369 -24.36 -10.02 -1.98
CA GLY A 369 -24.82 -8.77 -1.38
C GLY A 369 -23.94 -7.56 -1.74
N TYR A 370 -23.42 -6.86 -0.72
CA TYR A 370 -22.55 -5.70 -0.92
C TYR A 370 -21.25 -6.02 -1.67
N ALA A 371 -20.72 -7.25 -1.47
CA ALA A 371 -19.44 -7.67 -2.03
C ALA A 371 -19.53 -8.20 -3.46
N HIS A 372 -20.74 -8.57 -3.92
CA HIS A 372 -20.95 -9.20 -5.22
C HIS A 372 -20.28 -8.46 -6.39
N PRO A 373 -20.43 -7.14 -6.57
CA PRO A 373 -19.87 -6.43 -7.73
C PRO A 373 -18.33 -6.27 -7.70
N TYR A 374 -17.67 -6.72 -6.63
CA TYR A 374 -16.21 -6.69 -6.49
C TYR A 374 -15.53 -8.00 -6.91
N SER A 375 -16.29 -9.09 -7.04
CA SER A 375 -15.80 -10.39 -7.52
C SER A 375 -16.50 -10.87 -8.78
N ASP A 376 -17.75 -10.48 -8.98
CA ASP A 376 -18.53 -10.72 -10.20
C ASP A 376 -18.81 -9.36 -10.85
N TYR A 377 -18.07 -9.07 -11.92
CA TYR A 377 -18.04 -7.77 -12.56
C TYR A 377 -19.32 -7.54 -13.36
N TYR A 378 -19.95 -6.38 -13.18
CA TYR A 378 -21.13 -6.03 -13.97
C TYR A 378 -20.81 -5.99 -15.46
N THR A 379 -21.76 -6.42 -16.28
CA THR A 379 -21.77 -6.03 -17.69
C THR A 379 -22.02 -4.51 -17.80
N ILE A 380 -21.61 -3.88 -18.91
CA ILE A 380 -21.89 -2.46 -19.14
C ILE A 380 -23.40 -2.13 -19.01
N PRO A 381 -24.35 -2.91 -19.56
CA PRO A 381 -25.77 -2.64 -19.37
C PRO A 381 -26.24 -2.71 -17.91
N GLU A 382 -25.68 -3.61 -17.09
CA GLU A 382 -26.01 -3.69 -15.67
C GLU A 382 -25.51 -2.44 -14.92
N GLU A 383 -24.27 -2.01 -15.17
CA GLU A 383 -23.73 -0.76 -14.61
C GLU A 383 -24.59 0.44 -15.01
N VAL A 384 -25.00 0.51 -16.28
CA VAL A 384 -25.84 1.60 -16.79
C VAL A 384 -27.16 1.65 -16.05
N ALA A 385 -27.82 0.50 -15.86
CA ALA A 385 -29.09 0.42 -15.16
C ALA A 385 -28.99 0.81 -13.67
N VAL A 386 -27.91 0.43 -12.98
CA VAL A 386 -27.77 0.70 -11.53
C VAL A 386 -27.13 2.04 -11.21
N ALA A 387 -26.33 2.60 -12.11
CA ALA A 387 -25.53 3.79 -11.86
C ALA A 387 -25.71 4.89 -12.92
N ALA A 388 -25.42 4.62 -14.20
CA ALA A 388 -25.36 5.67 -15.21
C ALA A 388 -26.72 6.35 -15.44
N ASP A 389 -27.81 5.59 -15.58
CA ASP A 389 -29.16 6.13 -15.78
C ASP A 389 -29.59 7.08 -14.64
N PRO A 390 -29.49 6.70 -13.35
CA PRO A 390 -29.72 7.62 -12.23
C PRO A 390 -28.83 8.88 -12.27
N ILE A 391 -27.56 8.75 -12.65
CA ILE A 391 -26.61 9.88 -12.74
C ILE A 391 -27.03 10.83 -13.86
N LEU A 392 -27.37 10.31 -15.04
CA LEU A 392 -27.86 11.10 -16.17
C LEU A 392 -29.16 11.82 -15.82
N ALA A 393 -30.06 11.17 -15.09
CA ALA A 393 -31.30 11.78 -14.63
C ALA A 393 -31.02 12.91 -13.62
N ALA A 394 -30.12 12.69 -12.66
CA ALA A 394 -29.79 13.67 -11.62
C ALA A 394 -29.04 14.91 -12.18
N THR A 395 -28.31 14.74 -13.28
CA THR A 395 -27.53 15.81 -13.93
C THR A 395 -28.27 16.50 -15.06
N GLY A 396 -29.43 15.98 -15.48
CA GLY A 396 -30.18 16.48 -16.62
C GLY A 396 -29.62 16.06 -17.99
N CYS A 397 -28.74 15.05 -18.02
CA CYS A 397 -28.06 14.58 -19.22
C CYS A 397 -28.77 13.43 -19.95
N SER A 398 -29.88 12.89 -19.44
CA SER A 398 -30.57 11.73 -20.04
C SER A 398 -31.03 11.91 -21.49
N ASN A 399 -31.35 13.14 -21.92
CA ASN A 399 -31.83 13.43 -23.28
C ASN A 399 -30.79 14.16 -24.14
N ALA A 400 -29.54 14.25 -23.68
CA ALA A 400 -28.47 14.86 -24.45
C ALA A 400 -28.18 14.01 -25.70
N THR A 401 -27.80 14.66 -26.81
CA THR A 401 -27.35 13.94 -28.03
C THR A 401 -26.11 13.08 -27.75
N SER A 402 -25.26 13.55 -26.85
CA SER A 402 -24.11 12.83 -26.31
C SER A 402 -24.15 12.95 -24.79
N ALA A 403 -24.44 11.82 -24.13
CA ALA A 403 -24.52 11.75 -22.67
C ALA A 403 -23.17 12.09 -22.03
N VAL A 404 -22.07 11.54 -22.57
CA VAL A 404 -20.71 11.80 -22.07
C VAL A 404 -20.31 13.27 -22.22
N ASP A 405 -20.62 13.94 -23.33
CA ASP A 405 -20.30 15.36 -23.50
C ASP A 405 -21.11 16.27 -22.58
N CYS A 406 -22.37 15.90 -22.30
CA CYS A 406 -23.18 16.58 -21.30
C CYS A 406 -22.54 16.45 -19.90
N LEU A 407 -22.12 15.23 -19.52
CA LEU A 407 -21.49 14.97 -18.23
C LEU A 407 -20.13 15.67 -18.09
N ARG A 408 -19.35 15.83 -19.17
CA ARG A 408 -18.12 16.64 -19.18
C ARG A 408 -18.36 18.10 -18.83
N GLY A 409 -19.57 18.62 -19.08
CA GLY A 409 -19.99 19.97 -18.69
C GLY A 409 -20.45 20.09 -17.23
N VAL A 410 -20.62 18.97 -16.51
CA VAL A 410 -21.04 18.97 -15.11
C VAL A 410 -19.82 19.19 -14.20
N ASN A 411 -20.01 19.97 -13.13
CA ASN A 411 -18.97 20.16 -12.13
C ASN A 411 -18.56 18.79 -11.52
N PRO A 412 -17.27 18.41 -11.55
CA PRO A 412 -16.81 17.11 -11.06
C PRO A 412 -17.11 16.86 -9.58
N TYR A 413 -17.10 17.92 -8.75
CA TYR A 413 -17.48 17.83 -7.35
C TYR A 413 -18.99 17.62 -7.17
N ALA A 414 -19.82 18.11 -8.09
CA ALA A 414 -21.25 17.81 -8.07
C ALA A 414 -21.50 16.33 -8.39
N LEU A 415 -20.79 15.77 -9.37
CA LEU A 415 -20.84 14.33 -9.69
C LEU A 415 -20.42 13.47 -8.49
N ALA A 416 -19.33 13.82 -7.82
CA ALA A 416 -18.82 13.07 -6.67
C ALA A 416 -19.72 13.13 -5.42
N ASN A 417 -20.63 14.10 -5.33
CA ASN A 417 -21.59 14.25 -4.23
C ASN A 417 -22.99 13.73 -4.55
N LEU A 418 -23.20 13.11 -5.73
CA LEU A 418 -24.48 12.48 -6.04
C LEU A 418 -24.75 11.29 -5.10
N THR A 419 -26.02 11.02 -4.85
CA THR A 419 -26.45 9.84 -4.07
C THR A 419 -26.03 8.54 -4.73
N THR A 420 -26.02 8.50 -6.07
CA THR A 420 -25.58 7.36 -6.86
C THR A 420 -24.21 7.67 -7.46
N SER A 421 -23.28 6.72 -7.35
CA SER A 421 -21.96 6.78 -7.98
C SER A 421 -21.75 5.52 -8.81
N ALA A 422 -21.28 5.69 -10.04
CA ALA A 422 -20.63 4.61 -10.76
C ALA A 422 -19.31 4.34 -10.04
N ARG A 423 -19.05 3.11 -9.60
CA ARG A 423 -17.86 2.79 -8.78
C ARG A 423 -17.41 1.34 -8.88
N PHE A 424 -18.12 0.52 -9.64
CA PHE A 424 -17.78 -0.90 -9.77
C PHE A 424 -17.04 -1.14 -11.07
N LEU A 425 -16.27 -2.21 -11.09
CA LEU A 425 -15.59 -2.68 -12.28
C LEU A 425 -16.59 -3.33 -13.23
N VAL A 426 -16.34 -3.19 -14.53
CA VAL A 426 -17.24 -3.71 -15.57
C VAL A 426 -16.52 -4.62 -16.55
N GLN A 427 -17.25 -5.56 -17.12
CA GLN A 427 -16.83 -6.39 -18.24
C GLN A 427 -16.78 -5.53 -19.52
N ASP A 428 -15.63 -4.90 -19.78
CA ASP A 428 -15.44 -3.98 -20.90
C ASP A 428 -14.82 -4.63 -22.15
N GLY A 429 -14.43 -5.92 -22.05
CA GLY A 429 -13.80 -6.68 -23.12
C GLY A 429 -12.36 -6.25 -23.43
N THR A 430 -11.77 -5.34 -22.65
CA THR A 430 -10.42 -4.81 -22.85
C THR A 430 -9.54 -4.98 -21.61
N TYR A 431 -9.96 -4.42 -20.48
CA TYR A 431 -9.29 -4.54 -19.20
C TYR A 431 -9.83 -5.76 -18.43
N LEU A 432 -11.13 -6.02 -18.50
CA LEU A 432 -11.77 -7.19 -17.92
C LEU A 432 -12.62 -7.88 -19.00
N VAL A 433 -12.26 -9.11 -19.33
CA VAL A 433 -12.85 -9.88 -20.44
C VAL A 433 -13.79 -10.99 -19.98
N GLY A 434 -13.79 -11.31 -18.69
CA GLY A 434 -14.66 -12.31 -18.08
C GLY A 434 -15.39 -11.71 -16.89
N GLU A 435 -16.36 -12.46 -16.37
CA GLU A 435 -17.19 -12.07 -15.23
C GLU A 435 -16.42 -12.02 -13.91
N GLU A 436 -15.36 -12.83 -13.77
CA GLU A 436 -14.59 -12.94 -12.53
C GLU A 436 -13.14 -13.38 -12.78
N LEU A 437 -12.33 -13.42 -11.72
CA LEU A 437 -10.99 -14.02 -11.76
C LEU A 437 -11.08 -15.52 -12.04
N GLN A 438 -10.51 -15.96 -13.15
CA GLN A 438 -10.59 -17.34 -13.61
C GLN A 438 -9.59 -18.24 -12.89
N VAL A 439 -10.06 -18.99 -11.89
CA VAL A 439 -9.21 -19.89 -11.05
C VAL A 439 -9.22 -21.36 -11.44
N THR A 440 -10.02 -21.75 -12.44
CA THR A 440 -10.10 -23.14 -12.95
C THR A 440 -9.18 -23.40 -14.16
N GLY A 441 -8.29 -22.46 -14.49
CA GLY A 441 -7.42 -22.51 -15.67
C GLY A 441 -8.13 -22.20 -17.00
N LYS A 442 -9.43 -21.87 -16.97
CA LYS A 442 -10.25 -21.56 -18.16
C LYS A 442 -10.35 -20.05 -18.41
N GLY A 443 -9.23 -19.37 -18.60
CA GLY A 443 -9.24 -17.95 -18.97
C GLY A 443 -7.96 -17.21 -18.57
N PRO A 444 -7.94 -15.87 -18.71
CA PRO A 444 -6.80 -15.07 -18.30
C PRO A 444 -6.72 -15.00 -16.77
N ALA A 445 -5.58 -15.41 -16.25
CA ALA A 445 -5.18 -15.20 -14.87
C ALA A 445 -3.65 -15.06 -14.82
N ALA A 446 -3.15 -14.15 -13.97
CA ALA A 446 -1.73 -14.02 -13.73
C ALA A 446 -1.22 -15.24 -12.97
N HIS A 447 -0.20 -15.91 -13.48
CA HIS A 447 0.41 -17.05 -12.81
C HIS A 447 1.54 -16.59 -11.89
N VAL A 448 1.17 -16.12 -10.69
CA VAL A 448 2.09 -15.54 -9.70
C VAL A 448 1.79 -16.04 -8.28
N PRO A 449 2.76 -15.93 -7.35
CA PRO A 449 2.54 -16.14 -5.93
C PRO A 449 1.52 -15.14 -5.36
N VAL A 450 0.66 -15.61 -4.45
CA VAL A 450 -0.35 -14.78 -3.78
C VAL A 450 -0.33 -14.98 -2.27
N MET A 451 -0.39 -13.88 -1.51
CA MET A 451 -0.69 -13.91 -0.08
C MET A 451 -2.00 -13.16 0.15
N MET A 452 -3.04 -13.83 0.62
CA MET A 452 -4.38 -13.24 0.75
C MET A 452 -5.01 -13.54 2.10
N GLY A 453 -6.00 -12.76 2.50
CA GLY A 453 -6.66 -12.96 3.77
C GLY A 453 -7.53 -11.79 4.18
N PHE A 454 -8.12 -11.90 5.37
CA PHE A 454 -9.13 -10.98 5.86
C PHE A 454 -9.01 -10.74 7.37
N MET A 455 -9.83 -9.85 7.91
CA MET A 455 -9.98 -9.64 9.35
C MET A 455 -11.05 -10.60 9.88
N ARG A 456 -10.88 -11.12 11.10
CA ARG A 456 -11.84 -12.07 11.72
C ARG A 456 -13.29 -11.57 11.68
N ASP A 457 -13.51 -10.27 11.87
CA ASP A 457 -14.83 -9.65 11.90
C ASP A 457 -14.99 -8.58 10.80
N ASP A 458 -14.43 -8.80 9.61
CA ASP A 458 -14.49 -7.87 8.48
C ASP A 458 -15.92 -7.36 8.20
N GLY A 459 -16.90 -8.27 8.22
CA GLY A 459 -18.31 -7.97 7.99
C GLY A 459 -18.93 -7.00 8.98
N ALA A 460 -18.37 -6.86 10.19
CA ALA A 460 -18.88 -5.95 11.23
C ALA A 460 -18.91 -4.49 10.76
N ALA A 461 -18.03 -4.10 9.82
CA ALA A 461 -17.99 -2.75 9.29
C ALA A 461 -19.02 -2.48 8.17
N PHE A 462 -19.63 -3.53 7.61
CA PHE A 462 -20.51 -3.44 6.42
C PHE A 462 -21.99 -3.63 6.73
N ILE A 463 -22.31 -3.88 7.99
CA ILE A 463 -23.69 -4.05 8.45
C ILE A 463 -24.11 -2.91 9.38
N SER A 464 -25.40 -2.66 9.45
CA SER A 464 -25.98 -1.74 10.43
C SER A 464 -26.14 -2.43 11.79
N TYR A 465 -25.85 -1.70 12.87
CA TYR A 465 -26.14 -2.18 14.22
C TYR A 465 -27.66 -2.40 14.40
N PRO A 466 -28.11 -3.54 14.98
CA PRO A 466 -29.53 -3.86 15.03
C PRO A 466 -30.30 -2.92 15.95
N ALA A 467 -31.57 -2.66 15.62
CA ALA A 467 -32.50 -2.00 16.53
C ALA A 467 -32.74 -2.86 17.79
N ALA A 468 -33.09 -2.23 18.91
CA ALA A 468 -33.23 -2.90 20.21
C ALA A 468 -34.25 -4.07 20.23
N ASN A 469 -35.24 -4.05 19.32
CA ASN A 469 -36.27 -5.09 19.18
C ASN A 469 -36.11 -5.92 17.90
N ALA A 470 -34.98 -5.82 17.20
CA ALA A 470 -34.70 -6.63 16.04
C ALA A 470 -34.63 -8.11 16.42
N THR A 471 -35.13 -8.97 15.54
CA THR A 471 -34.78 -10.39 15.53
C THR A 471 -33.57 -10.59 14.63
N LEU A 472 -32.90 -11.75 14.74
CA LEU A 472 -31.81 -12.11 13.84
C LEU A 472 -32.26 -12.07 12.38
N SER A 473 -33.40 -12.67 12.05
CA SER A 473 -33.96 -12.65 10.70
C SER A 473 -34.25 -11.23 10.20
N SER A 474 -34.78 -10.33 11.06
CA SER A 474 -35.01 -8.94 10.62
C SER A 474 -33.70 -8.17 10.43
N SER A 475 -32.68 -8.44 11.26
CA SER A 475 -31.35 -7.84 11.13
C SER A 475 -30.68 -8.26 9.81
N LEU A 476 -30.71 -9.56 9.50
CA LEU A 476 -30.17 -10.11 8.27
C LEU A 476 -30.90 -9.54 7.04
N ALA A 477 -32.23 -9.53 7.06
CA ALA A 477 -33.02 -8.94 5.98
C ALA A 477 -32.73 -7.45 5.79
N SER A 478 -32.57 -6.68 6.87
CA SER A 478 -32.25 -5.24 6.77
C SER A 478 -30.86 -4.97 6.20
N ASN A 479 -29.93 -5.94 6.31
CA ASN A 479 -28.59 -5.87 5.73
C ASN A 479 -28.50 -6.54 4.35
N GLY A 480 -29.64 -6.87 3.72
CA GLY A 480 -29.71 -7.36 2.35
C GLY A 480 -29.55 -8.87 2.18
N PHE A 481 -29.49 -9.64 3.26
CA PHE A 481 -29.46 -11.11 3.17
C PHE A 481 -30.85 -11.66 2.88
N THR A 482 -30.99 -12.35 1.74
CA THR A 482 -32.28 -12.85 1.24
C THR A 482 -32.53 -14.32 1.59
N ASN A 483 -31.48 -15.14 1.65
CA ASN A 483 -31.55 -16.51 2.13
C ASN A 483 -31.51 -16.51 3.66
N LEU A 484 -32.65 -16.72 4.31
CA LEU A 484 -32.73 -16.77 5.77
C LEU A 484 -32.76 -18.19 6.32
N SER A 485 -32.77 -19.23 5.47
CA SER A 485 -32.73 -20.62 5.95
C SER A 485 -31.35 -21.05 6.41
N MET A 486 -30.29 -20.33 6.02
CA MET A 486 -28.93 -20.59 6.50
C MET A 486 -28.70 -20.22 7.96
N VAL A 487 -29.63 -19.49 8.58
CA VAL A 487 -29.48 -18.94 9.93
C VAL A 487 -29.20 -20.00 10.99
N ASP A 488 -29.77 -21.20 10.84
CA ASP A 488 -29.57 -22.29 11.81
C ASP A 488 -28.13 -22.84 11.80
N THR A 489 -27.35 -22.55 10.77
CA THR A 489 -25.92 -22.92 10.65
C THR A 489 -25.00 -21.92 11.35
N PHE A 490 -25.48 -20.71 11.66
CA PHE A 490 -24.68 -19.66 12.29
C PHE A 490 -24.99 -19.57 13.80
N PRO A 491 -23.98 -19.78 14.67
CA PRO A 491 -24.19 -19.74 16.11
C PRO A 491 -24.54 -18.31 16.56
N THR A 492 -25.57 -18.19 17.40
CA THR A 492 -25.89 -16.91 18.07
C THR A 492 -25.46 -16.98 19.53
N PRO A 493 -24.61 -16.05 20.01
CA PRO A 493 -24.21 -16.02 21.41
C PRO A 493 -25.41 -15.91 22.36
N ASP A 494 -25.29 -16.49 23.56
CA ASP A 494 -26.33 -16.47 24.60
C ASP A 494 -26.11 -15.38 25.66
N GLY A 495 -25.31 -14.36 25.33
CA GLY A 495 -24.98 -13.24 26.22
C GLY A 495 -26.19 -12.41 26.65
N MET A 496 -26.03 -11.63 27.73
CA MET A 496 -27.12 -10.79 28.26
C MET A 496 -27.56 -9.67 27.28
N ASN A 497 -26.66 -9.19 26.43
CA ASN A 497 -26.97 -8.15 25.44
C ASN A 497 -27.46 -8.79 24.14
N GLN A 498 -28.78 -8.99 24.05
CA GLN A 498 -29.42 -9.62 22.90
C GLN A 498 -29.15 -8.89 21.56
N THR A 499 -29.06 -7.56 21.59
CA THR A 499 -28.75 -6.77 20.38
C THR A 499 -27.33 -7.01 19.90
N LEU A 500 -26.37 -7.10 20.83
CA LEU A 500 -24.99 -7.44 20.51
C LEU A 500 -24.85 -8.89 20.01
N ASN A 501 -25.59 -9.83 20.58
CA ASN A 501 -25.60 -11.22 20.10
C ASN A 501 -26.10 -11.28 18.64
N ILE A 502 -27.18 -10.56 18.32
CA ILE A 502 -27.69 -10.48 16.94
C ILE A 502 -26.67 -9.80 16.02
N PHE A 503 -26.03 -8.72 16.47
CA PHE A 503 -24.97 -8.06 15.71
C PHE A 503 -23.80 -9.01 15.45
N ASN A 504 -23.39 -9.81 16.44
CA ASN A 504 -22.33 -10.80 16.32
C ASN A 504 -22.65 -11.82 15.21
N THR A 505 -23.82 -12.46 15.27
CA THR A 505 -24.21 -13.42 14.22
C THR A 505 -24.35 -12.77 12.85
N THR A 506 -24.92 -11.56 12.79
CA THR A 506 -25.05 -10.80 11.52
C THR A 506 -23.67 -10.45 10.95
N SER A 507 -22.72 -10.10 11.82
CA SER A 507 -21.33 -9.81 11.46
C SER A 507 -20.63 -11.05 10.91
N LEU A 508 -20.78 -12.21 11.56
CA LEU A 508 -20.23 -13.48 11.08
C LEU A 508 -20.79 -13.84 9.70
N VAL A 509 -22.12 -13.74 9.51
CA VAL A 509 -22.75 -13.97 8.20
C VAL A 509 -22.18 -13.01 7.15
N ALA A 510 -21.97 -11.74 7.49
CA ALA A 510 -21.38 -10.76 6.59
C ALA A 510 -19.91 -11.05 6.28
N THR A 511 -19.08 -11.40 7.27
CA THR A 511 -17.68 -11.80 7.05
C THR A 511 -17.61 -12.98 6.09
N ASP A 512 -18.44 -14.01 6.32
CA ASP A 512 -18.45 -15.21 5.52
C ASP A 512 -18.95 -14.96 4.09
N SER A 513 -20.00 -14.14 3.96
CA SER A 513 -20.63 -13.84 2.67
C SER A 513 -19.84 -12.85 1.80
N PHE A 514 -19.04 -11.98 2.43
CA PHE A 514 -18.38 -10.85 1.76
C PHE A 514 -16.86 -10.97 1.67
N PHE A 515 -16.23 -11.87 2.43
CA PHE A 515 -14.77 -11.97 2.50
C PHE A 515 -14.28 -13.41 2.54
N ARG A 516 -14.74 -14.23 3.50
CA ARG A 516 -14.13 -15.54 3.76
C ARG A 516 -14.44 -16.58 2.68
N CYS A 517 -15.71 -16.91 2.47
CA CYS A 517 -16.05 -18.17 1.80
C CYS A 517 -15.61 -18.23 0.34
N LEU A 518 -15.87 -17.17 -0.44
CA LEU A 518 -15.46 -17.15 -1.84
C LEU A 518 -13.93 -17.02 -1.99
N ASP A 519 -13.23 -16.32 -1.09
CA ASP A 519 -11.77 -16.23 -1.13
C ASP A 519 -11.09 -17.57 -0.76
N GLU A 520 -11.62 -18.31 0.22
CA GLU A 520 -11.16 -19.66 0.52
C GLU A 520 -11.38 -20.61 -0.66
N ALA A 521 -12.55 -20.55 -1.31
CA ALA A 521 -12.83 -21.32 -2.52
C ALA A 521 -11.91 -20.92 -3.69
N THR A 522 -11.58 -19.62 -3.80
CA THR A 522 -10.66 -19.07 -4.79
C THR A 522 -9.25 -19.62 -4.58
N ALA A 523 -8.76 -19.61 -3.33
CA ALA A 523 -7.47 -20.17 -2.97
C ALA A 523 -7.41 -21.68 -3.24
N TYR A 524 -8.45 -22.43 -2.86
CA TYR A 524 -8.51 -23.86 -3.12
C TYR A 524 -8.47 -24.19 -4.62
N SER A 525 -9.36 -23.58 -5.41
CA SER A 525 -9.45 -23.88 -6.84
C SER A 525 -8.18 -23.43 -7.58
N ALA A 526 -7.64 -22.26 -7.26
CA ALA A 526 -6.40 -21.79 -7.85
C ALA A 526 -5.20 -22.69 -7.54
N ALA A 527 -5.12 -23.26 -6.33
CA ALA A 527 -4.11 -24.24 -5.98
C ALA A 527 -4.33 -25.58 -6.71
N LEU A 528 -5.58 -26.06 -6.76
CA LEU A 528 -5.96 -27.31 -7.43
C LEU A 528 -5.59 -27.31 -8.92
N TYR A 529 -5.83 -26.20 -9.61
CA TYR A 529 -5.56 -26.05 -11.04
C TYR A 529 -4.20 -25.43 -11.38
N ASN A 530 -3.38 -25.15 -10.36
CA ASN A 530 -2.12 -24.45 -10.50
C ASN A 530 -2.23 -23.12 -11.29
N VAL A 531 -3.23 -22.31 -10.95
CA VAL A 531 -3.42 -20.98 -11.55
C VAL A 531 -2.60 -19.94 -10.80
N LEU A 532 -2.61 -19.97 -9.47
CA LEU A 532 -1.82 -19.10 -8.59
C LEU A 532 -0.93 -20.00 -7.74
N GLU A 533 0.39 -19.82 -7.77
CA GLU A 533 1.31 -20.68 -7.02
C GLU A 533 2.58 -19.92 -6.58
N PRO A 534 2.99 -20.04 -5.30
CA PRO A 534 2.22 -20.56 -4.15
C PRO A 534 1.13 -19.59 -3.67
N ILE A 535 0.17 -20.11 -2.89
CA ILE A 535 -0.87 -19.31 -2.22
C ILE A 535 -0.67 -19.41 -0.71
N TYR A 536 -0.61 -18.28 -0.01
CA TYR A 536 -0.60 -18.20 1.45
C TYR A 536 -1.86 -17.49 1.93
N PHE A 537 -2.51 -18.05 2.94
CA PHE A 537 -3.76 -17.51 3.46
C PHE A 537 -3.62 -17.03 4.91
N TYR A 538 -4.28 -15.95 5.29
CA TYR A 538 -4.30 -15.46 6.69
C TYR A 538 -5.68 -14.99 7.16
N GLU A 539 -5.86 -14.95 8.48
CA GLU A 539 -6.94 -14.24 9.16
C GLU A 539 -6.33 -13.39 10.30
N PHE A 540 -6.59 -12.08 10.33
CA PHE A 540 -6.18 -11.23 11.45
C PHE A 540 -7.16 -11.33 12.62
N ASN A 541 -6.64 -11.81 13.75
CA ASN A 541 -7.35 -11.84 15.04
C ASN A 541 -6.81 -10.79 16.03
N ARG A 542 -5.96 -9.87 15.57
CA ARG A 542 -5.52 -8.69 16.32
C ARG A 542 -5.61 -7.44 15.44
N SER A 543 -6.37 -6.44 15.88
CA SER A 543 -6.67 -5.25 15.07
C SER A 543 -6.31 -3.95 15.78
N TYR A 544 -6.07 -2.91 15.00
CA TYR A 544 -6.00 -1.52 15.42
C TYR A 544 -6.89 -0.70 14.48
N GLN A 545 -8.13 -0.44 14.90
CA GLN A 545 -9.14 0.17 14.01
C GLN A 545 -8.75 1.58 13.55
N LEU A 546 -9.00 1.89 12.28
CA LEU A 546 -8.85 3.24 11.74
C LEU A 546 -9.82 4.20 12.44
N SER A 547 -9.33 5.36 12.87
CA SER A 547 -10.17 6.41 13.45
C SER A 547 -11.10 7.06 12.43
N THR A 548 -10.72 7.04 11.15
CA THR A 548 -11.47 7.58 10.02
C THR A 548 -12.57 6.64 9.52
N TYR A 549 -12.52 5.35 9.87
CA TYR A 549 -13.48 4.35 9.44
C TYR A 549 -13.82 3.38 10.59
N ASN A 550 -14.87 3.70 11.35
CA ASN A 550 -15.41 2.85 12.41
C ASN A 550 -16.94 3.01 12.51
N PRO A 551 -17.69 2.46 11.53
CA PRO A 551 -19.12 2.75 11.37
C PRO A 551 -19.99 2.26 12.53
N ASN A 552 -19.54 1.25 13.28
CA ASN A 552 -20.25 0.68 14.43
C ASN A 552 -19.51 0.93 15.75
N ALA A 553 -18.81 2.06 15.89
CA ALA A 553 -18.11 2.41 17.12
C ALA A 553 -19.04 2.27 18.36
N PRO A 554 -18.58 1.66 19.47
CA PRO A 554 -17.20 1.24 19.77
C PRO A 554 -16.91 -0.26 19.53
N VAL A 555 -17.73 -1.01 18.77
CA VAL A 555 -17.60 -2.49 18.72
C VAL A 555 -16.26 -2.96 18.17
N CYS A 556 -15.64 -2.15 17.30
CA CYS A 556 -14.34 -2.42 16.67
C CYS A 556 -13.14 -1.97 17.51
N THR A 557 -13.37 -1.44 18.72
CA THR A 557 -12.31 -0.99 19.63
C THR A 557 -12.27 -1.87 20.87
N PRO A 558 -11.06 -2.26 21.34
CA PRO A 558 -10.94 -3.06 22.54
C PRO A 558 -11.49 -2.32 23.77
N PRO A 559 -12.13 -3.03 24.71
CA PRO A 559 -12.70 -2.41 25.91
C PRO A 559 -11.60 -1.81 26.81
N ILE A 560 -11.88 -0.65 27.39
CA ILE A 560 -11.01 -0.02 28.39
C ILE A 560 -11.23 -0.70 29.74
N GLU A 561 -10.16 -1.22 30.32
CA GLU A 561 -10.17 -1.97 31.58
C GLU A 561 -9.04 -1.52 32.50
N PRO A 562 -9.08 -1.82 33.81
CA PRO A 562 -7.98 -1.52 34.72
C PRO A 562 -6.66 -2.12 34.21
N GLY A 563 -5.66 -1.26 33.97
CA GLY A 563 -4.37 -1.65 33.38
C GLY A 563 -4.25 -1.41 31.88
N TYR A 564 -5.37 -1.18 31.17
CA TYR A 564 -5.43 -0.98 29.72
C TYR A 564 -6.15 0.33 29.36
N PRO A 565 -5.54 1.51 29.62
CA PRO A 565 -6.19 2.81 29.41
C PRO A 565 -6.50 3.11 27.93
N TYR A 566 -5.86 2.39 27.00
CA TYR A 566 -6.04 2.51 25.56
C TYR A 566 -6.81 1.31 24.96
N GLY A 567 -7.43 0.51 25.82
CA GLY A 567 -8.18 -0.70 25.47
C GLY A 567 -7.33 -1.96 25.55
N ASN A 568 -7.90 -3.03 26.10
CA ASN A 568 -7.27 -4.34 26.28
C ASN A 568 -7.37 -5.17 24.98
N PRO A 569 -6.28 -5.37 24.22
CA PRO A 569 -6.35 -6.11 22.95
C PRO A 569 -6.64 -7.61 23.12
N ASP A 570 -6.41 -8.17 24.32
CA ASP A 570 -6.68 -9.58 24.65
C ASP A 570 -8.14 -9.81 25.08
N ALA A 571 -8.89 -8.75 25.38
CA ALA A 571 -10.32 -8.85 25.62
C ALA A 571 -11.08 -9.10 24.31
N GLU A 572 -12.29 -9.66 24.41
CA GLU A 572 -13.13 -9.92 23.24
C GLU A 572 -13.75 -8.63 22.71
N TYR A 573 -13.56 -8.38 21.41
CA TYR A 573 -14.14 -7.27 20.62
C TYR A 573 -14.02 -7.59 19.13
N PHE A 574 -14.75 -6.88 18.27
CA PHE A 574 -14.76 -7.16 16.84
C PHE A 574 -13.47 -6.68 16.18
N LYS A 575 -12.77 -7.59 15.49
CA LYS A 575 -11.58 -7.29 14.67
C LYS A 575 -12.07 -6.84 13.30
N CYS A 576 -12.47 -5.58 13.21
CA CYS A 576 -13.18 -5.07 12.04
C CYS A 576 -12.24 -4.75 10.86
N HIS A 577 -12.89 -4.50 9.72
CA HIS A 577 -12.26 -4.14 8.45
C HIS A 577 -11.25 -3.00 8.55
N SER A 578 -10.12 -3.19 7.86
CA SER A 578 -8.96 -2.27 7.80
C SER A 578 -8.15 -2.18 9.10
N GLY A 579 -8.46 -3.00 10.11
CA GLY A 579 -7.76 -3.01 11.38
C GLY A 579 -6.31 -3.53 11.32
N GLU A 580 -5.88 -4.12 10.20
CA GLU A 580 -4.52 -4.61 9.97
C GLU A 580 -3.56 -3.55 9.42
N LEU A 581 -4.07 -2.45 8.84
CA LEU A 581 -3.25 -1.53 8.04
C LEU A 581 -2.08 -0.92 8.80
N TYR A 582 -2.29 -0.51 10.06
CA TYR A 582 -1.20 0.05 10.87
C TYR A 582 -0.10 -0.98 11.18
N TYR A 583 -0.44 -2.28 11.23
CA TYR A 583 0.55 -3.35 11.39
C TYR A 583 1.25 -3.66 10.07
N ALA A 584 0.51 -3.76 8.97
CA ALA A 584 1.05 -4.06 7.64
C ALA A 584 2.09 -3.02 7.18
N PHE A 585 1.87 -1.73 7.51
CA PHE A 585 2.79 -0.66 7.15
C PHE A 585 3.78 -0.28 8.27
N GLY A 586 3.58 -0.77 9.50
CA GLY A 586 4.46 -0.40 10.61
C GLY A 586 4.31 1.04 11.09
N THR A 587 3.07 1.56 11.07
CA THR A 587 2.79 3.01 11.19
C THR A 587 2.07 3.41 12.48
N ILE A 588 1.90 2.50 13.45
CA ILE A 588 1.31 2.80 14.77
C ILE A 588 1.99 4.01 15.43
N VAL A 589 3.32 3.93 15.60
CA VAL A 589 4.11 5.01 16.23
C VAL A 589 4.16 6.26 15.35
N PHE A 590 4.29 6.08 14.03
CA PHE A 590 4.32 7.19 13.07
C PHE A 590 3.06 8.07 13.14
N ASN A 591 1.90 7.44 13.31
CA ASN A 591 0.61 8.11 13.48
C ASN A 591 0.33 8.59 14.91
N GLY A 592 1.29 8.45 15.83
CA GLY A 592 1.15 8.88 17.22
C GLY A 592 0.08 8.09 18.00
N LEU A 593 -0.22 6.86 17.57
CA LEU A 593 -1.20 6.01 18.23
C LEU A 593 -0.60 5.44 19.52
N PRO A 594 -1.40 5.33 20.61
CA PRO A 594 -0.92 4.76 21.86
C PRO A 594 -0.61 3.27 21.72
N ILE A 595 0.46 2.83 22.35
CA ILE A 595 0.78 1.41 22.52
C ILE A 595 -0.13 0.85 23.62
N ARG A 596 -0.93 -0.16 23.28
CA ARG A 596 -1.97 -0.70 24.17
C ARG A 596 -1.45 -1.77 25.12
N ASP A 597 -0.45 -2.53 24.69
CA ASP A 597 0.22 -3.58 25.45
C ASP A 597 1.66 -3.79 24.93
N ASP A 598 2.37 -4.78 25.49
CA ASP A 598 3.75 -5.12 25.08
C ASP A 598 3.83 -5.81 23.69
N TYR A 599 2.70 -6.05 23.02
CA TYR A 599 2.60 -6.84 21.79
C TYR A 599 2.27 -6.00 20.54
N ASP A 600 1.73 -4.79 20.66
CA ASP A 600 1.46 -3.91 19.50
C ASP A 600 2.71 -3.69 18.63
N ILE A 601 3.88 -3.42 19.25
CA ILE A 601 5.12 -3.20 18.51
C ILE A 601 5.66 -4.51 17.91
N PRO A 602 5.85 -5.62 18.68
CA PRO A 602 6.27 -6.89 18.11
C PRO A 602 5.36 -7.43 17.01
N MET A 603 4.03 -7.29 17.14
CA MET A 603 3.07 -7.68 16.10
C MET A 603 3.29 -6.88 14.81
N SER A 604 3.50 -5.57 14.94
CA SER A 604 3.79 -4.67 13.82
C SER A 604 5.09 -5.08 13.12
N GLN A 605 6.15 -5.33 13.88
CA GLN A 605 7.44 -5.79 13.36
C GLN A 605 7.33 -7.14 12.64
N PHE A 606 6.63 -8.12 13.24
CA PHE A 606 6.41 -9.44 12.63
C PHE A 606 5.61 -9.35 11.32
N THR A 607 4.57 -8.49 11.29
CA THR A 607 3.74 -8.29 10.10
C THR A 607 4.55 -7.66 8.97
N VAL A 608 5.30 -6.58 9.24
CA VAL A 608 6.17 -5.93 8.25
C VAL A 608 7.24 -6.89 7.73
N ASP A 609 7.85 -7.70 8.59
CA ASP A 609 8.87 -8.67 8.19
C ASP A 609 8.30 -9.76 7.29
N THR A 610 7.08 -10.21 7.58
CA THR A 610 6.36 -11.22 6.80
C THR A 610 5.96 -10.67 5.42
N TRP A 611 5.33 -9.49 5.37
CA TRP A 611 4.91 -8.85 4.11
C TRP A 611 6.11 -8.54 3.21
N SER A 612 7.17 -8.00 3.79
CA SER A 612 8.39 -7.70 3.04
C SER A 612 9.17 -8.96 2.65
N SER A 613 9.12 -10.04 3.46
CA SER A 613 9.66 -11.35 3.06
C SER A 613 8.95 -11.86 1.83
N PHE A 614 7.62 -11.83 1.81
CA PHE A 614 6.84 -12.22 0.65
C PHE A 614 7.21 -11.39 -0.60
N ALA A 615 7.43 -10.08 -0.47
CA ALA A 615 7.92 -9.28 -1.58
C ALA A 615 9.36 -9.62 -2.03
N ARG A 616 10.26 -10.01 -1.11
CA ARG A 616 11.65 -10.37 -1.41
C ARG A 616 11.79 -11.76 -2.04
N THR A 617 11.04 -12.74 -1.54
CA THR A 617 11.28 -14.17 -1.78
C THR A 617 10.03 -14.93 -2.23
N TYR A 618 8.87 -14.28 -2.31
CA TYR A 618 7.55 -14.91 -2.53
C TYR A 618 7.15 -15.92 -1.45
N ASP A 619 7.77 -15.80 -0.28
CA ASP A 619 7.53 -16.62 0.90
C ASP A 619 7.36 -15.70 2.12
N PRO A 620 6.20 -15.77 2.82
CA PRO A 620 5.95 -14.93 3.98
C PRO A 620 6.82 -15.30 5.20
N ASN A 621 7.60 -16.38 5.16
CA ASN A 621 8.46 -16.81 6.25
C ASN A 621 9.85 -16.15 6.15
N PRO A 622 10.18 -15.17 7.01
CA PRO A 622 11.46 -14.45 6.90
C PRO A 622 12.67 -15.35 7.12
N ASP A 623 13.71 -15.15 6.29
CA ASP A 623 15.00 -15.84 6.40
C ASP A 623 15.66 -15.56 7.76
N SER A 624 16.04 -16.62 8.49
CA SER A 624 16.68 -16.49 9.80
C SER A 624 18.02 -15.77 9.74
N LEU A 625 18.79 -15.92 8.65
CA LEU A 625 20.04 -15.20 8.46
C LEU A 625 19.80 -13.71 8.21
N TYR A 626 18.71 -13.37 7.52
CA TYR A 626 18.28 -11.99 7.36
C TYR A 626 17.90 -11.38 8.71
N LEU A 627 17.04 -12.07 9.49
CA LEU A 627 16.63 -11.59 10.81
C LEU A 627 17.82 -11.40 11.75
N GLU A 628 18.77 -12.35 11.77
CA GLU A 628 20.00 -12.24 12.55
C GLU A 628 20.85 -11.04 12.11
N ALA A 629 21.06 -10.86 10.80
CA ALA A 629 21.88 -9.79 10.26
C ALA A 629 21.28 -8.39 10.49
N ARG A 630 19.95 -8.29 10.51
CA ARG A 630 19.21 -7.06 10.82
C ARG A 630 19.05 -6.81 12.32
N GLY A 631 19.21 -7.86 13.14
CA GLY A 631 18.98 -7.82 14.59
C GLY A 631 17.51 -7.84 14.97
N PHE A 632 16.63 -8.42 14.14
CA PHE A 632 15.18 -8.46 14.34
C PHE A 632 14.78 -9.54 15.35
N THR A 633 15.14 -9.33 16.61
CA THR A 633 15.00 -10.32 17.69
C THR A 633 13.55 -10.58 18.05
N ASN A 634 12.66 -9.59 17.94
CA ASN A 634 11.24 -9.76 18.25
C ASN A 634 10.57 -10.72 17.26
N THR A 635 10.81 -10.55 15.96
CA THR A 635 10.34 -11.46 14.90
C THR A 635 10.94 -12.85 15.05
N THR A 636 12.23 -12.94 15.40
CA THR A 636 12.89 -14.24 15.67
C THR A 636 12.23 -14.97 16.86
N ALA A 637 11.95 -14.24 17.94
CA ALA A 637 11.27 -14.78 19.11
C ALA A 637 9.83 -15.18 18.79
N GLU A 638 9.13 -14.40 17.96
CA GLU A 638 7.78 -14.69 17.52
C GLU A 638 7.72 -15.97 16.69
N ILE A 639 8.56 -16.12 15.66
CA ILE A 639 8.66 -17.36 14.86
C ILE A 639 8.93 -18.58 15.76
N ALA A 640 9.80 -18.43 16.76
CA ALA A 640 10.08 -19.49 17.72
C ALA A 640 8.87 -19.85 18.59
N ARG A 641 8.01 -18.87 18.95
CA ARG A 641 6.76 -19.09 19.71
C ARG A 641 5.65 -19.69 18.87
N SER A 642 5.51 -19.25 17.62
CA SER A 642 4.51 -19.79 16.66
C SER A 642 4.69 -21.29 16.42
N GLY A 643 5.91 -21.81 16.62
CA GLY A 643 6.23 -23.24 16.61
C GLY A 643 6.04 -23.93 15.25
N SER A 644 5.61 -23.19 14.23
CA SER A 644 5.28 -23.70 12.90
C SER A 644 5.59 -22.64 11.84
N ARG A 645 6.05 -23.10 10.68
CA ARG A 645 6.18 -22.28 9.47
C ARG A 645 4.79 -22.00 8.89
N TRP A 646 4.63 -20.88 8.20
CA TRP A 646 3.41 -20.56 7.47
C TRP A 646 3.37 -21.45 6.25
N ALA A 647 2.45 -22.41 6.24
CA ALA A 647 2.27 -23.34 5.14
C ALA A 647 1.44 -22.70 4.01
N PRO A 648 1.78 -22.94 2.73
CA PRO A 648 0.91 -22.58 1.63
C PRO A 648 -0.36 -23.44 1.63
N VAL A 649 -1.40 -22.94 0.96
CA VAL A 649 -2.62 -23.68 0.66
C VAL A 649 -2.33 -24.66 -0.47
N ASP A 650 -2.75 -25.91 -0.29
CA ASP A 650 -2.78 -26.93 -1.35
C ASP A 650 -4.04 -27.79 -1.24
N GLU A 651 -4.26 -28.69 -2.21
CA GLU A 651 -5.44 -29.57 -2.28
C GLU A 651 -5.66 -30.46 -1.03
N ASN A 652 -4.61 -30.72 -0.25
CA ASN A 652 -4.61 -31.57 0.93
C ASN A 652 -4.49 -30.77 2.24
N HIS A 653 -3.99 -29.53 2.19
CA HIS A 653 -3.68 -28.69 3.33
C HIS A 653 -4.36 -27.32 3.22
N LEU A 654 -5.67 -27.30 3.50
CA LEU A 654 -6.47 -26.08 3.59
C LEU A 654 -6.22 -25.39 4.94
N THR A 655 -5.17 -24.58 4.99
CA THR A 655 -4.73 -23.92 6.22
C THR A 655 -4.43 -22.45 6.01
N LEU A 656 -4.64 -21.66 7.05
CA LEU A 656 -4.33 -20.24 7.11
C LEU A 656 -3.42 -19.93 8.30
N ARG A 657 -2.81 -18.75 8.29
CA ARG A 657 -2.13 -18.18 9.45
C ARG A 657 -3.05 -17.26 10.22
N LEU A 658 -3.27 -17.55 11.50
CA LEU A 658 -3.91 -16.62 12.42
C LEU A 658 -2.89 -15.55 12.82
N MET A 659 -3.15 -14.33 12.38
CA MET A 659 -2.34 -13.15 12.68
C MET A 659 -2.82 -12.56 14.01
N GLU A 660 -2.34 -13.19 15.07
CA GLU A 660 -2.42 -12.77 16.48
C GLU A 660 -1.01 -12.88 17.11
N TYR A 661 -0.86 -12.67 18.42
CA TYR A 661 0.45 -12.74 19.07
C TYR A 661 0.43 -13.66 20.31
N PRO A 662 1.05 -14.86 20.26
CA PRO A 662 1.78 -15.41 19.12
C PRO A 662 0.87 -15.92 17.99
N SER A 663 1.32 -15.77 16.75
CA SER A 663 0.65 -16.25 15.55
C SER A 663 0.72 -17.77 15.44
N THR A 664 -0.33 -18.38 14.88
CA THR A 664 -0.44 -19.84 14.78
C THR A 664 -0.97 -20.28 13.42
N GLN A 665 -0.65 -21.51 12.99
CA GLN A 665 -1.29 -22.12 11.82
C GLN A 665 -2.64 -22.73 12.24
N ALA A 666 -3.69 -22.48 11.47
CA ALA A 666 -5.03 -23.02 11.70
C ALA A 666 -5.62 -23.63 10.41
N PRO A 667 -6.53 -24.62 10.51
CA PRO A 667 -7.29 -25.08 9.34
C PRO A 667 -8.27 -24.00 8.87
N PHE A 668 -8.66 -24.05 7.58
CA PHE A 668 -9.74 -23.19 7.05
C PHE A 668 -11.06 -23.38 7.80
N ASP A 669 -11.36 -24.61 8.26
CA ASP A 669 -12.58 -24.93 9.02
C ASP A 669 -12.57 -24.41 10.48
N ILE A 670 -11.82 -23.33 10.73
CA ILE A 670 -11.90 -22.61 11.99
C ILE A 670 -13.32 -22.07 12.17
N TYR A 671 -13.91 -22.32 13.34
CA TYR A 671 -15.30 -21.95 13.68
C TYR A 671 -16.41 -22.67 12.87
N ALA A 672 -16.13 -23.86 12.31
CA ALA A 672 -17.05 -24.59 11.42
C ALA A 672 -17.43 -23.80 10.16
N SER A 673 -16.52 -22.94 9.70
CA SER A 673 -16.70 -22.05 8.55
C SER A 673 -17.10 -22.83 7.29
N GLN A 674 -16.65 -24.08 7.10
CA GLN A 674 -16.97 -24.80 5.86
C GLN A 674 -18.44 -25.21 5.77
N GLU A 675 -19.10 -25.48 6.90
CA GLU A 675 -20.55 -25.72 6.92
C GLU A 675 -21.31 -24.43 6.62
N GLN A 676 -20.89 -23.32 7.24
CA GLN A 676 -21.43 -21.98 7.03
C GLN A 676 -21.31 -21.54 5.57
N CYS A 677 -20.12 -21.69 4.98
CA CYS A 677 -19.85 -21.40 3.58
C CYS A 677 -20.72 -22.22 2.63
N ARG A 678 -20.94 -23.52 2.90
CA ARG A 678 -21.89 -24.33 2.10
C ARG A 678 -23.33 -23.83 2.23
N ALA A 679 -23.77 -23.42 3.42
CA ALA A 679 -25.11 -22.88 3.64
C ALA A 679 -25.32 -21.54 2.91
N LEU A 680 -24.26 -20.75 2.74
CA LEU A 680 -24.23 -19.52 1.93
C LEU A 680 -24.15 -19.77 0.42
N GLY A 681 -23.89 -21.01 -0.02
CA GLY A 681 -23.70 -21.36 -1.42
C GLY A 681 -22.26 -21.21 -1.94
N PHE A 682 -21.31 -20.83 -1.08
CA PHE A 682 -19.90 -20.63 -1.39
C PHE A 682 -19.01 -21.70 -0.72
N GLY A 683 -19.41 -22.97 -0.79
CA GLY A 683 -18.57 -24.06 -0.28
C GLY A 683 -17.20 -24.08 -0.97
N ILE A 684 -16.19 -24.70 -0.35
CA ILE A 684 -14.82 -24.72 -0.88
C ILE A 684 -14.72 -25.19 -2.34
N ASP A 685 -15.64 -26.07 -2.77
CA ASP A 685 -15.77 -26.62 -4.11
C ASP A 685 -16.62 -25.73 -5.05
N TYR A 686 -16.84 -24.45 -4.73
CA TYR A 686 -17.70 -23.52 -5.47
C TYR A 686 -17.44 -23.54 -6.98
N TYR A 687 -16.17 -23.40 -7.39
CA TYR A 687 -15.76 -23.37 -8.79
C TYR A 687 -15.81 -24.75 -9.48
N GLU A 688 -15.83 -25.83 -8.71
CA GLU A 688 -15.78 -27.22 -9.22
C GLU A 688 -17.15 -27.77 -9.60
N ARG A 689 -18.22 -27.04 -9.28
CA ARG A 689 -19.61 -27.43 -9.56
C ARG A 689 -20.08 -27.01 -10.96
N SER A 690 -19.21 -26.40 -11.76
CA SER A 690 -19.51 -25.80 -13.07
C SER A 690 -19.40 -26.76 -14.26
#